data_AF-A0A2P4YEQ4-F1
#
_entry.id   AF-A0A2P4YEQ4-F1
#
_cell.length_a   1.000
_cell.length_b   1.000
_cell.length_c   1.000
_cell.angle_alpha   90.00
_cell.angle_beta   90.00
_cell.angle_gamma   90.00
#
_symmetry.space_group_name_H-M   'P 1'
#
loop_
_entity.id
_entity.type
_entity.pdbx_description
1 polymer ?
#
loop_
_entity_poly.entity_id
_entity_poly.type
_entity_poly.pdbx_seq_one_letter_code
_entity_poly.pdbx_strand_id
1 'polypeptide(L)'
;MKFRRIATSVFVAVVCLTKLTVSVKVGTVAPANISNLDDQEIQKQEERGFFSWLTGNDDDDKKDAPAPAPAPAPGPAPVPAKDPGCTVKNDTFGFLVNALPATYGINTCVANNVGTISWAIASTIFSSCGVLDIYDLVKNKDLQNLFSLFKSIAAKPADISPLIYKFMVAQTDDSVDNLCDAFSGALGPCGEKVIPKLIPAFQKDDVCCADISDLIDLLNIVIPADRSMEFFLINELIDGFNKFLCSKKGDNSCGLDMFQQLTKAHTVDNFDFFQHVVFPFMTIGSGEECSGLGGNPYQDTASQAKATTINFGCCVHQMRPFIQTIQSAVKNVVSDATWDILSGMVSFKSPKGGFVDTLTGTTKCEFGGDSCDDPKGIADDQEMTRKVGSKNPGKNDLIDTDCTLVDKCSGDKSVCSKVCDRGTVIVPEWLKSTLAYQRNLAFSGPFCYAQIPATHNSAITLADGFGNRDQLFNKNLNPDKWWSYLKTNNQVLSMTDQLDIGIRFIEIDTHFFLNDLHTAHCGALGSEAVTGFFGALGKTLGNYGTFNWGAELLGCFPSISGIKASEQPLTKDSLDEIKAWLNANPTEFVVVYLDTGSDIKRSDKFGAIDKLFTDTFGDLLVPLKALDDLAKGKWTGGSINEFINAGHQVLALTNTKTAASYSLYDMCTAEKELTVEFIDDLPDAKRQINGLTIYSNTNWIRTWSEQLRYISLAATGAITRKFPVFLDDKSIPKYLRWNLNLIALDNADVAKMAAQVWSWAEKEPSTTEAGAETYIRDLEKLMNRVKDVHPSLRQHVVAMGLNEKSITRITEKSFTRIAEFGLYTVHMEPSIYCNWEDWEQEEDNEGITIVSRTDLLPADDERSAEDDDNSDYYEGYYEDYFFGDFYDGEGESDIDSEYLEDDDDFEM
;
A
#
# COMPACT_ATOMS: atom_id res chain seq x y z
N MET A 1 13.37 -3.54 18.65
CA MET A 1 13.75 -4.94 18.33
C MET A 1 12.53 -5.85 18.30
N LYS A 2 11.65 -5.72 17.29
CA LYS A 2 10.53 -6.63 17.05
C LYS A 2 10.08 -6.49 15.58
N PHE A 3 10.81 -7.09 14.64
CA PHE A 3 10.37 -7.30 13.25
C PHE A 3 10.98 -8.63 12.80
N ARG A 4 10.14 -9.65 12.62
CA ARG A 4 10.56 -11.00 12.19
C ARG A 4 9.44 -11.63 11.35
N ARG A 5 9.70 -11.77 10.03
CA ARG A 5 9.04 -12.64 9.03
C ARG A 5 7.70 -12.05 8.51
N ILE A 6 7.37 -12.01 7.23
CA ILE A 6 7.39 -13.05 6.17
C ILE A 6 7.32 -12.33 4.81
N ALA A 7 8.18 -12.65 3.84
CA ALA A 7 7.90 -12.41 2.40
C ALA A 7 8.79 -13.26 1.45
N THR A 8 9.20 -14.47 1.84
CA THR A 8 9.94 -15.39 0.93
C THR A 8 9.00 -16.37 0.20
N SER A 9 7.67 -16.17 0.27
CA SER A 9 6.74 -17.30 0.18
C SER A 9 6.09 -17.58 -1.18
N VAL A 10 6.26 -16.76 -2.22
CA VAL A 10 5.77 -17.16 -3.56
C VAL A 10 6.78 -18.07 -4.29
N PHE A 11 8.07 -18.02 -3.95
CA PHE A 11 9.12 -18.76 -4.67
C PHE A 11 9.65 -20.03 -3.99
N VAL A 12 9.33 -20.27 -2.70
CA VAL A 12 9.82 -21.46 -1.96
C VAL A 12 8.72 -22.21 -1.21
N ALA A 13 7.51 -21.65 -1.03
CA ALA A 13 6.63 -22.12 0.04
C ALA A 13 5.14 -22.05 -0.28
N VAL A 14 4.74 -22.63 -1.41
CA VAL A 14 3.49 -23.38 -1.35
C VAL A 14 3.68 -24.68 -0.53
N VAL A 15 4.92 -25.12 -0.32
CA VAL A 15 5.29 -26.32 0.46
C VAL A 15 5.72 -26.02 1.92
N CYS A 16 5.46 -24.81 2.44
CA CYS A 16 5.60 -24.55 3.88
C CYS A 16 4.33 -23.97 4.47
N LEU A 17 3.21 -24.66 4.24
CA LEU A 17 2.08 -24.58 5.15
C LEU A 17 2.61 -24.88 6.56
N THR A 18 2.61 -23.87 7.44
CA THR A 18 2.45 -24.06 8.88
C THR A 18 3.72 -24.58 9.65
N LYS A 19 4.88 -23.86 9.72
CA LYS A 19 5.88 -23.87 10.87
C LYS A 19 6.95 -22.77 10.76
N LEU A 20 7.06 -21.75 11.63
CA LEU A 20 7.26 -21.67 13.10
C LEU A 20 8.72 -21.70 13.61
N THR A 21 9.13 -20.59 14.25
CA THR A 21 10.30 -20.49 15.15
C THR A 21 9.89 -19.94 16.51
N VAL A 22 10.56 -20.39 17.58
CA VAL A 22 11.37 -19.58 18.52
C VAL A 22 12.22 -20.54 19.36
N SER A 23 13.47 -20.15 19.67
CA SER A 23 14.15 -20.58 20.90
C SER A 23 15.03 -19.43 21.39
N VAL A 24 14.55 -18.63 22.36
CA VAL A 24 15.37 -17.98 23.41
C VAL A 24 14.46 -17.75 24.64
N LYS A 25 14.96 -18.12 25.83
CA LYS A 25 14.30 -18.07 27.15
C LYS A 25 14.12 -16.64 27.68
N VAL A 26 13.04 -16.42 28.44
CA VAL A 26 12.72 -15.19 29.18
C VAL A 26 13.38 -15.23 30.57
N GLY A 27 14.08 -14.15 30.94
CA GLY A 27 14.48 -13.84 32.32
C GLY A 27 13.71 -12.61 32.80
N THR A 28 13.03 -12.73 33.94
CA THR A 28 12.26 -11.69 34.63
C THR A 28 13.17 -10.78 35.46
N VAL A 29 12.96 -9.46 35.44
CA VAL A 29 13.42 -8.53 36.48
C VAL A 29 12.36 -7.45 36.75
N ALA A 30 12.19 -7.15 38.04
CA ALA A 30 11.21 -6.28 38.69
C ALA A 30 11.49 -4.76 38.49
N PRO A 31 10.58 -3.84 38.89
CA PRO A 31 10.62 -2.42 38.49
C PRO A 31 11.62 -1.61 39.34
N ALA A 32 12.30 -0.64 38.71
CA ALA A 32 13.13 0.33 39.40
C ALA A 32 12.58 1.76 39.21
N ASN A 33 12.39 2.41 40.34
CA ASN A 33 12.01 3.78 40.61
C ASN A 33 13.30 4.58 40.82
N ILE A 34 13.56 5.73 40.16
CA ILE A 34 14.52 6.77 40.57
C ILE A 34 14.19 8.12 39.88
N SER A 35 14.49 9.22 40.60
CA SER A 35 14.04 10.61 40.51
C SER A 35 14.96 11.62 39.77
N ASN A 36 14.41 12.82 39.52
CA ASN A 36 14.96 14.03 38.87
C ASN A 36 16.31 14.61 39.38
N LEU A 37 17.48 14.02 39.09
CA LEU A 37 18.75 14.69 39.43
C LEU A 37 19.97 14.42 38.51
N ASP A 38 19.79 13.95 37.28
CA ASP A 38 20.92 13.70 36.34
C ASP A 38 20.85 14.56 35.05
N ASP A 39 20.57 15.86 35.21
CA ASP A 39 20.35 16.83 34.12
C ASP A 39 21.58 17.73 33.82
N GLN A 40 22.81 17.26 34.08
CA GLN A 40 24.02 18.11 33.89
C GLN A 40 25.22 17.49 33.17
N GLU A 41 25.19 16.22 32.75
CA GLU A 41 26.34 15.59 32.07
C GLU A 41 26.13 15.36 30.55
N ILE A 42 25.13 16.02 29.94
CA ILE A 42 24.88 16.00 28.48
C ILE A 42 25.61 17.15 27.76
N GLN A 43 26.15 18.13 28.48
CA GLN A 43 26.69 19.36 27.88
C GLN A 43 28.18 19.29 27.47
N LYS A 44 28.83 18.11 27.51
CA LYS A 44 30.28 17.97 27.24
C LYS A 44 30.67 16.96 26.15
N GLN A 45 29.74 16.41 25.40
CA GLN A 45 30.04 15.47 24.30
C GLN A 45 29.88 16.03 22.88
N GLU A 46 29.61 17.33 22.71
CA GLU A 46 29.40 17.93 21.37
C GLU A 46 30.67 18.41 20.64
N GLU A 47 31.88 18.02 21.06
CA GLU A 47 33.11 18.38 20.35
C GLU A 47 34.05 17.19 20.14
N ARG A 48 33.83 16.40 19.07
CA ARG A 48 34.87 15.71 18.25
C ARG A 48 34.25 15.01 17.03
N GLY A 49 34.83 15.30 15.87
CA GLY A 49 34.22 15.09 14.54
C GLY A 49 34.31 13.68 13.92
N PHE A 50 33.36 13.48 13.00
CA PHE A 50 32.97 12.32 12.19
C PHE A 50 34.07 11.61 11.37
N PHE A 51 35.24 12.20 11.15
CA PHE A 51 36.26 11.63 10.25
C PHE A 51 37.29 10.68 10.90
N SER A 52 37.26 10.49 12.22
CA SER A 52 38.12 9.49 12.90
C SER A 52 37.55 8.07 12.92
N TRP A 53 36.29 7.87 12.49
CA TRP A 53 35.59 6.58 12.53
C TRP A 53 35.82 5.72 11.27
N LEU A 54 36.33 6.30 10.19
CA LEU A 54 36.41 5.64 8.89
C LEU A 54 37.74 4.92 8.60
N THR A 55 38.80 5.16 9.37
CA THR A 55 40.16 4.69 9.01
C THR A 55 40.84 3.87 10.11
N GLY A 56 40.07 3.06 10.85
CA GLY A 56 40.54 2.29 12.02
C GLY A 56 41.96 1.74 11.91
N ASN A 57 42.87 2.40 12.61
CA ASN A 57 44.23 2.03 13.01
C ASN A 57 44.42 2.70 14.38
N ASP A 58 44.99 2.14 15.43
CA ASP A 58 45.49 0.81 15.76
C ASP A 58 45.47 0.74 17.30
N ASP A 59 45.34 -0.48 17.79
CA ASP A 59 46.02 -1.07 18.96
C ASP A 59 45.85 -0.55 20.40
N ASP A 60 45.75 -1.58 21.25
CA ASP A 60 46.14 -1.72 22.64
C ASP A 60 45.14 -1.41 23.77
N ASP A 61 44.65 -2.54 24.30
CA ASP A 61 44.67 -2.92 25.72
C ASP A 61 43.68 -2.24 26.70
N LYS A 62 42.67 -3.07 27.06
CA LYS A 62 42.09 -3.31 28.40
C LYS A 62 40.67 -2.81 28.69
N LYS A 63 39.83 -3.84 28.86
CA LYS A 63 38.70 -4.01 29.80
C LYS A 63 37.46 -3.15 29.55
N ASP A 64 36.56 -3.73 28.76
CA ASP A 64 35.17 -3.30 28.64
C ASP A 64 34.40 -3.50 29.96
N ALA A 65 33.87 -2.38 30.48
CA ALA A 65 32.69 -2.34 31.34
C ALA A 65 31.48 -1.96 30.47
N PRO A 66 30.26 -2.43 30.79
CA PRO A 66 29.13 -2.45 29.86
C PRO A 66 28.56 -1.06 29.58
N ALA A 67 28.18 -0.84 28.31
CA ALA A 67 27.43 0.33 27.84
C ALA A 67 26.10 0.51 28.61
N PRO A 68 25.68 1.75 28.93
CA PRO A 68 24.37 2.02 29.51
C PRO A 68 23.26 1.85 28.47
N ALA A 69 22.12 1.31 28.92
CA ALA A 69 20.99 0.94 28.10
C ALA A 69 20.24 2.15 27.52
N PRO A 70 19.70 2.05 26.29
CA PRO A 70 18.80 3.06 25.71
C PRO A 70 17.49 3.16 26.49
N ALA A 71 16.93 4.37 26.56
CA ALA A 71 15.65 4.66 27.20
C ALA A 71 14.50 3.80 26.63
N PRO A 72 13.55 3.34 27.46
CA PRO A 72 12.50 2.41 27.04
C PRO A 72 11.51 3.08 26.09
N ALA A 73 11.33 2.46 24.92
CA ALA A 73 10.24 2.76 23.99
C ALA A 73 8.87 2.54 24.67
N PRO A 74 7.84 3.34 24.32
CA PRO A 74 6.47 3.05 24.71
C PRO A 74 6.11 1.62 24.28
N GLY A 75 5.58 0.83 25.21
CA GLY A 75 5.26 -0.57 24.97
C GLY A 75 4.19 -0.69 23.87
N PRO A 76 4.30 -1.66 22.94
CA PRO A 76 3.22 -1.94 22.01
C PRO A 76 1.97 -2.36 22.78
N ALA A 77 0.81 -1.92 22.30
CA ALA A 77 -0.49 -2.35 22.79
C ALA A 77 -0.52 -3.89 22.96
N PRO A 78 -1.16 -4.40 24.03
CA PRO A 78 -1.20 -5.83 24.30
C PRO A 78 -1.79 -6.58 23.10
N VAL A 79 -1.11 -7.66 22.71
CA VAL A 79 -1.68 -8.72 21.88
C VAL A 79 -3.01 -9.12 22.53
N PRO A 80 -4.11 -9.29 21.79
CA PRO A 80 -5.35 -9.77 22.38
C PRO A 80 -5.02 -11.05 23.15
N ALA A 81 -5.40 -11.09 24.44
CA ALA A 81 -5.41 -12.35 25.15
C ALA A 81 -6.26 -13.32 24.32
N LYS A 82 -5.73 -14.52 24.03
CA LYS A 82 -6.56 -15.62 23.51
C LYS A 82 -7.81 -15.69 24.39
N ASP A 83 -8.98 -15.65 23.74
CA ASP A 83 -10.28 -15.82 24.40
C ASP A 83 -10.21 -17.05 25.33
N PRO A 84 -10.66 -16.97 26.61
CA PRO A 84 -10.50 -18.06 27.59
C PRO A 84 -11.10 -19.42 27.17
N GLY A 85 -11.88 -19.47 26.08
CA GLY A 85 -12.50 -20.69 25.54
C GLY A 85 -11.59 -21.59 24.69
N CYS A 86 -10.57 -21.05 24.01
CA CYS A 86 -9.74 -21.83 23.09
C CYS A 86 -8.56 -22.50 23.83
N THR A 87 -8.77 -23.75 24.25
CA THR A 87 -7.75 -24.52 24.97
C THR A 87 -7.30 -25.72 24.14
N VAL A 88 -6.04 -26.11 24.31
CA VAL A 88 -5.57 -27.42 23.85
C VAL A 88 -6.12 -28.45 24.83
N LYS A 89 -7.26 -29.07 24.50
CA LYS A 89 -7.79 -30.20 25.28
C LYS A 89 -7.03 -31.48 24.93
N ASN A 90 -6.69 -32.27 25.95
CA ASN A 90 -6.09 -33.59 25.76
C ASN A 90 -7.18 -34.60 25.35
N ASP A 91 -7.48 -34.65 24.05
CA ASP A 91 -8.43 -35.59 23.45
C ASP A 91 -7.73 -36.66 22.58
N THR A 92 -8.51 -37.52 21.93
CA THR A 92 -8.13 -38.68 21.10
C THR A 92 -7.03 -38.41 20.05
N PHE A 93 -6.80 -37.15 19.66
CA PHE A 93 -5.76 -36.71 18.72
C PHE A 93 -4.60 -35.94 19.38
N GLY A 94 -4.37 -36.11 20.69
CA GLY A 94 -3.31 -35.43 21.42
C GLY A 94 -1.91 -35.63 20.81
N PHE A 95 -1.64 -36.76 20.16
CA PHE A 95 -0.38 -36.98 19.44
C PHE A 95 -0.17 -35.97 18.28
N LEU A 96 -1.23 -35.67 17.52
CA LEU A 96 -1.21 -34.75 16.39
C LEU A 96 -1.06 -33.32 16.90
N VAL A 97 -1.89 -32.95 17.88
CA VAL A 97 -1.87 -31.63 18.51
C VAL A 97 -0.51 -31.30 19.13
N ASN A 98 0.13 -32.27 19.80
CA ASN A 98 1.45 -32.10 20.41
C ASN A 98 2.58 -32.00 19.39
N ALA A 99 2.44 -32.67 18.24
CA ALA A 99 3.40 -32.58 17.15
C ALA A 99 3.20 -31.31 16.33
N LEU A 100 2.01 -30.71 16.35
CA LEU A 100 1.70 -29.45 15.71
C LEU A 100 2.27 -28.26 16.47
N PRO A 101 2.48 -27.14 15.78
CA PRO A 101 3.21 -26.01 16.34
C PRO A 101 2.25 -24.93 16.88
N ALA A 102 2.72 -24.08 17.78
CA ALA A 102 1.84 -23.19 18.57
C ALA A 102 1.64 -21.74 18.05
N THR A 103 2.63 -21.15 17.36
CA THR A 103 2.45 -19.91 16.55
C THR A 103 1.30 -20.05 15.57
N TYR A 104 0.64 -18.94 15.28
CA TYR A 104 -0.58 -18.88 14.48
C TYR A 104 -1.68 -19.84 14.99
N GLY A 105 -1.60 -20.25 16.26
CA GLY A 105 -2.60 -21.08 16.91
C GLY A 105 -2.82 -22.46 16.27
N ILE A 106 -1.90 -23.02 15.47
CA ILE A 106 -2.18 -24.24 14.69
C ILE A 106 -2.60 -25.42 15.56
N ASN A 107 -1.82 -25.70 16.60
CA ASN A 107 -2.17 -26.72 17.57
C ASN A 107 -3.52 -26.44 18.27
N THR A 108 -3.85 -25.16 18.50
CA THR A 108 -5.08 -24.72 19.18
C THR A 108 -6.28 -24.91 18.26
N CYS A 109 -6.19 -24.45 17.02
CA CYS A 109 -7.21 -24.63 15.99
C CYS A 109 -7.53 -26.11 15.77
N VAL A 110 -6.48 -26.94 15.56
CA VAL A 110 -6.63 -28.38 15.37
C VAL A 110 -7.25 -29.04 16.61
N ALA A 111 -6.82 -28.66 17.83
CA ALA A 111 -7.39 -29.18 19.07
C ALA A 111 -8.89 -28.82 19.25
N ASN A 112 -9.32 -27.66 18.76
CA ASN A 112 -10.71 -27.23 18.88
C ASN A 112 -11.59 -27.72 17.72
N ASN A 113 -10.99 -28.24 16.65
CA ASN A 113 -11.67 -28.82 15.48
C ASN A 113 -11.45 -30.33 15.34
N VAL A 114 -11.06 -31.01 16.43
CA VAL A 114 -10.83 -32.47 16.46
C VAL A 114 -12.05 -33.24 15.99
N GLY A 115 -13.27 -32.79 16.30
CA GLY A 115 -14.50 -33.45 15.84
C GLY A 115 -14.61 -33.49 14.31
N THR A 116 -14.32 -32.36 13.64
CA THR A 116 -14.30 -32.27 12.18
C THR A 116 -13.20 -33.15 11.58
N ILE A 117 -12.01 -33.13 12.18
CA ILE A 117 -10.89 -33.99 11.76
C ILE A 117 -11.25 -35.47 11.93
N SER A 118 -11.83 -35.82 13.08
CA SER A 118 -12.27 -37.18 13.39
C SER A 118 -13.35 -37.63 12.42
N TRP A 119 -14.29 -36.75 12.04
CA TRP A 119 -15.35 -37.08 11.08
C TRP A 119 -14.82 -37.17 9.64
N ALA A 120 -13.89 -36.28 9.27
CA ALA A 120 -13.19 -36.35 7.99
C ALA A 120 -12.43 -37.68 7.85
N ILE A 121 -11.70 -38.10 8.88
CA ILE A 121 -10.99 -39.38 8.91
C ILE A 121 -11.95 -40.57 9.15
N ALA A 122 -13.06 -40.39 9.85
CA ALA A 122 -14.06 -41.47 9.99
C ALA A 122 -14.76 -41.74 8.65
N SER A 123 -14.93 -40.73 7.81
CA SER A 123 -15.43 -40.92 6.45
C SER A 123 -14.48 -41.68 5.53
N THR A 124 -13.23 -41.92 5.98
CA THR A 124 -12.20 -42.67 5.27
C THR A 124 -12.01 -44.10 5.78
N ILE A 125 -12.86 -44.58 6.71
CA ILE A 125 -12.79 -45.93 7.35
C ILE A 125 -12.78 -47.12 6.35
N PHE A 126 -13.12 -46.90 5.08
CA PHE A 126 -13.04 -47.89 4.00
C PHE A 126 -12.12 -47.47 2.83
N SER A 127 -11.19 -46.54 3.07
CA SER A 127 -10.26 -46.01 2.06
C SER A 127 -8.79 -46.12 2.51
N SER A 128 -7.86 -45.75 1.64
CA SER A 128 -6.40 -45.76 1.84
C SER A 128 -5.87 -44.72 2.84
N CYS A 129 -6.73 -44.04 3.60
CA CYS A 129 -6.33 -43.09 4.64
C CYS A 129 -7.00 -43.40 5.99
N GLY A 130 -6.24 -43.89 6.96
CA GLY A 130 -6.65 -44.11 8.34
C GLY A 130 -6.02 -43.14 9.34
N VAL A 131 -6.52 -43.16 10.59
CA VAL A 131 -5.92 -42.41 11.71
C VAL A 131 -4.46 -42.82 11.96
N LEU A 132 -4.15 -44.09 11.74
CA LEU A 132 -2.78 -44.62 11.89
C LEU A 132 -1.85 -44.07 10.81
N ASP A 133 -2.31 -43.92 9.57
CA ASP A 133 -1.49 -43.35 8.48
C ASP A 133 -1.15 -41.87 8.76
N ILE A 134 -2.11 -41.11 9.31
CA ILE A 134 -1.86 -39.72 9.76
C ILE A 134 -0.90 -39.70 10.96
N TYR A 135 -1.01 -40.65 11.87
CA TYR A 135 -0.09 -40.78 13.00
C TYR A 135 1.34 -41.10 12.56
N ASP A 136 1.50 -42.03 11.63
CA ASP A 136 2.79 -42.43 11.08
C ASP A 136 3.39 -41.31 10.23
N LEU A 137 2.57 -40.60 9.45
CA LEU A 137 2.95 -39.40 8.71
C LEU A 137 3.57 -38.33 9.62
N VAL A 138 2.90 -38.01 10.73
CA VAL A 138 3.38 -37.01 11.70
C VAL A 138 4.69 -37.44 12.38
N LYS A 139 4.95 -38.75 12.48
CA LYS A 139 6.16 -39.32 13.07
C LYS A 139 7.28 -39.59 12.08
N ASN A 140 7.01 -39.51 10.78
CA ASN A 140 7.98 -39.77 9.74
C ASN A 140 9.15 -38.76 9.86
N LYS A 141 10.34 -39.28 10.18
CA LYS A 141 11.53 -38.46 10.44
C LYS A 141 12.06 -37.79 9.18
N ASP A 142 11.95 -38.44 8.03
CA ASP A 142 12.44 -37.92 6.75
C ASP A 142 11.56 -36.76 6.26
N LEU A 143 10.24 -36.88 6.44
CA LEU A 143 9.31 -35.77 6.24
C LEU A 143 9.57 -34.61 7.23
N GLN A 144 9.85 -34.90 8.51
CA GLN A 144 10.24 -33.86 9.47
C GLN A 144 11.56 -33.19 9.10
N ASN A 145 12.53 -33.93 8.55
CA ASN A 145 13.80 -33.40 8.06
C ASN A 145 13.58 -32.48 6.85
N LEU A 146 12.71 -32.86 5.92
CA LEU A 146 12.31 -32.01 4.79
C LEU A 146 11.66 -30.71 5.28
N PHE A 147 10.71 -30.77 6.23
CA PHE A 147 10.15 -29.56 6.84
C PHE A 147 11.20 -28.72 7.58
N SER A 148 12.18 -29.36 8.22
CA SER A 148 13.29 -28.68 8.88
C SER A 148 14.20 -27.95 7.88
N LEU A 149 14.40 -28.51 6.68
CA LEU A 149 15.11 -27.85 5.58
C LEU A 149 14.41 -26.55 5.19
N PHE A 150 13.12 -26.62 4.84
CA PHE A 150 12.37 -25.43 4.44
C PHE A 150 12.35 -24.35 5.53
N LYS A 151 12.21 -24.77 6.79
CA LYS A 151 12.31 -23.87 7.95
C LYS A 151 13.68 -23.20 8.06
N SER A 152 14.75 -23.96 7.79
CA SER A 152 16.13 -23.44 7.82
C SER A 152 16.37 -22.45 6.69
N ILE A 153 15.87 -22.73 5.49
CA ILE A 153 15.92 -21.81 4.34
C ILE A 153 15.15 -20.53 4.67
N ALA A 154 13.92 -20.62 5.20
CA ALA A 154 13.14 -19.45 5.58
C ALA A 154 13.81 -18.61 6.69
N ALA A 155 14.59 -19.25 7.57
CA ALA A 155 15.32 -18.55 8.63
C ALA A 155 16.64 -17.93 8.14
N LYS A 156 17.29 -18.53 7.15
CA LYS A 156 18.57 -18.09 6.57
C LYS A 156 18.55 -18.26 5.05
N PRO A 157 17.79 -17.43 4.32
CA PRO A 157 17.58 -17.64 2.90
C PRO A 157 18.85 -17.43 2.06
N ALA A 158 19.79 -16.62 2.56
CA ALA A 158 21.13 -16.50 1.96
C ALA A 158 21.92 -17.82 1.95
N ASP A 159 21.59 -18.76 2.87
CA ASP A 159 22.23 -20.06 3.00
C ASP A 159 21.49 -21.17 2.22
N ILE A 160 20.58 -20.83 1.29
CA ILE A 160 19.76 -21.81 0.56
C ILE A 160 20.60 -22.92 -0.11
N SER A 161 21.65 -22.55 -0.83
CA SER A 161 22.54 -23.50 -1.52
C SER A 161 23.22 -24.49 -0.55
N PRO A 162 23.96 -24.06 0.49
CA PRO A 162 24.59 -24.99 1.42
C PRO A 162 23.59 -25.79 2.28
N LEU A 163 22.39 -25.25 2.57
CA LEU A 163 21.33 -25.99 3.28
C LEU A 163 20.77 -27.13 2.42
N ILE A 164 20.44 -26.85 1.16
CA ILE A 164 19.95 -27.87 0.23
C ILE A 164 21.02 -28.91 -0.04
N TYR A 165 22.28 -28.51 -0.26
CA TYR A 165 23.37 -29.45 -0.47
C TYR A 165 23.51 -30.44 0.71
N LYS A 166 23.50 -29.94 1.95
CA LYS A 166 23.59 -30.79 3.15
C LYS A 166 22.40 -31.74 3.26
N PHE A 167 21.21 -31.30 2.88
CA PHE A 167 20.03 -32.16 2.82
C PHE A 167 20.23 -33.28 1.79
N MET A 168 20.64 -32.95 0.56
CA MET A 168 20.88 -33.93 -0.50
C MET A 168 21.92 -34.99 -0.10
N VAL A 169 23.04 -34.58 0.50
CA VAL A 169 24.09 -35.51 0.98
C VAL A 169 23.59 -36.45 2.08
N ALA A 170 22.64 -35.99 2.90
CA ALA A 170 22.08 -36.80 3.97
C ALA A 170 21.04 -37.82 3.46
N GLN A 171 20.64 -37.76 2.19
CA GLN A 171 19.65 -38.69 1.64
C GLN A 171 20.30 -40.02 1.21
N THR A 172 19.70 -41.12 1.66
CA THR A 172 19.90 -42.49 1.19
C THR A 172 18.67 -42.97 0.42
N ASP A 173 18.78 -44.12 -0.24
CA ASP A 173 17.65 -44.82 -0.87
C ASP A 173 16.48 -44.99 0.13
N ASP A 174 16.76 -45.62 1.28
CA ASP A 174 15.77 -45.78 2.37
C ASP A 174 15.11 -44.45 2.80
N SER A 175 15.88 -43.35 2.91
CA SER A 175 15.31 -42.08 3.36
C SER A 175 14.38 -41.43 2.33
N VAL A 176 14.72 -41.56 1.04
CA VAL A 176 13.88 -41.02 -0.03
C VAL A 176 12.68 -41.92 -0.24
N ASP A 177 12.84 -43.24 -0.17
CA ASP A 177 11.71 -44.18 -0.20
C ASP A 177 10.77 -43.97 0.98
N ASN A 178 11.26 -43.78 2.21
CA ASN A 178 10.42 -43.42 3.36
C ASN A 178 9.67 -42.09 3.17
N LEU A 179 10.30 -41.12 2.51
CA LEU A 179 9.67 -39.84 2.17
C LEU A 179 8.59 -40.05 1.11
N CYS A 180 8.87 -40.85 0.08
CA CYS A 180 7.92 -41.21 -0.96
C CYS A 180 6.75 -42.02 -0.43
N ASP A 181 6.98 -42.95 0.49
CA ASP A 181 5.92 -43.68 1.19
C ASP A 181 5.04 -42.74 2.02
N ALA A 182 5.60 -41.68 2.60
CA ALA A 182 4.80 -40.65 3.28
C ALA A 182 3.90 -39.87 2.31
N PHE A 183 4.42 -39.52 1.13
CA PHE A 183 3.63 -38.81 0.11
C PHE A 183 2.58 -39.70 -0.54
N SER A 184 2.98 -40.86 -1.05
CA SER A 184 2.16 -41.85 -1.76
C SER A 184 1.22 -42.64 -0.84
N GLY A 185 1.65 -42.96 0.38
CA GLY A 185 0.89 -43.79 1.31
C GLY A 185 -0.09 -42.99 2.17
N ALA A 186 0.21 -41.71 2.45
CA ALA A 186 -0.57 -40.90 3.37
C ALA A 186 -0.95 -39.52 2.82
N LEU A 187 0.00 -38.65 2.43
CA LEU A 187 -0.34 -37.24 2.11
C LEU A 187 -1.28 -37.07 0.93
N GLY A 188 -1.06 -37.78 -0.18
CA GLY A 188 -1.98 -37.73 -1.33
C GLY A 188 -3.37 -38.28 -0.95
N PRO A 189 -3.47 -39.57 -0.56
CA PRO A 189 -4.75 -40.20 -0.25
C PRO A 189 -5.52 -39.56 0.92
N CYS A 190 -4.82 -39.15 1.98
CA CYS A 190 -5.43 -38.43 3.09
C CYS A 190 -5.75 -36.99 2.72
N GLY A 191 -4.87 -36.32 1.99
CA GLY A 191 -5.07 -34.94 1.54
C GLY A 191 -6.38 -34.80 0.78
N GLU A 192 -6.60 -35.68 -0.19
CA GLU A 192 -7.82 -35.76 -1.02
C GLU A 192 -9.12 -35.77 -0.19
N LYS A 193 -9.14 -36.53 0.91
CA LYS A 193 -10.37 -36.72 1.71
C LYS A 193 -10.49 -35.74 2.87
N VAL A 194 -9.36 -35.29 3.42
CA VAL A 194 -9.30 -34.50 4.65
C VAL A 194 -9.29 -33.00 4.34
N ILE A 195 -8.46 -32.54 3.39
CA ILE A 195 -8.28 -31.11 3.09
C ILE A 195 -9.61 -30.42 2.72
N PRO A 196 -10.46 -30.98 1.84
CA PRO A 196 -11.74 -30.35 1.46
C PRO A 196 -12.73 -30.17 2.62
N LYS A 197 -12.56 -30.94 3.71
CA LYS A 197 -13.41 -30.83 4.92
C LYS A 197 -12.80 -29.91 5.97
N LEU A 198 -11.46 -29.85 6.05
CA LEU A 198 -10.76 -29.05 7.04
C LEU A 198 -10.68 -27.58 6.67
N ILE A 199 -10.42 -27.24 5.40
CA ILE A 199 -10.31 -25.85 4.97
C ILE A 199 -11.58 -25.05 5.32
N PRO A 200 -12.80 -25.50 4.95
CA PRO A 200 -14.02 -24.77 5.30
C PRO A 200 -14.25 -24.66 6.82
N ALA A 201 -13.88 -25.70 7.58
CA ALA A 201 -14.04 -25.70 9.03
C ALA A 201 -13.10 -24.70 9.71
N PHE A 202 -11.82 -24.68 9.31
CA PHE A 202 -10.85 -23.71 9.82
C PHE A 202 -11.19 -22.28 9.40
N GLN A 203 -11.75 -22.10 8.20
CA GLN A 203 -12.20 -20.79 7.75
C GLN A 203 -13.41 -20.29 8.54
N LYS A 204 -14.32 -21.19 8.94
CA LYS A 204 -15.54 -20.88 9.72
C LYS A 204 -15.26 -20.59 11.20
N ASP A 205 -14.22 -21.19 11.79
CA ASP A 205 -13.82 -20.94 13.18
C ASP A 205 -12.92 -19.70 13.28
N ASP A 206 -13.54 -18.53 13.38
CA ASP A 206 -12.85 -17.23 13.43
C ASP A 206 -12.27 -16.89 14.81
N VAL A 207 -12.54 -17.73 15.83
CA VAL A 207 -12.09 -17.56 17.23
C VAL A 207 -10.86 -18.41 17.54
N CYS A 208 -10.94 -19.74 17.40
CA CYS A 208 -9.82 -20.64 17.72
C CYS A 208 -8.91 -20.93 16.51
N CYS A 209 -9.43 -20.80 15.29
CA CYS A 209 -8.66 -20.92 14.05
C CYS A 209 -8.35 -19.57 13.39
N ALA A 210 -8.56 -18.47 14.10
CA ALA A 210 -8.36 -17.10 13.65
C ALA A 210 -7.15 -16.90 12.70
N ASP A 211 -5.94 -17.14 13.22
CA ASP A 211 -4.69 -16.92 12.47
C ASP A 211 -4.54 -17.89 11.29
N ILE A 212 -4.99 -19.15 11.41
CA ILE A 212 -4.96 -20.11 10.30
C ILE A 212 -5.94 -19.70 9.22
N SER A 213 -7.12 -19.27 9.61
CA SER A 213 -8.16 -18.78 8.73
C SER A 213 -7.62 -17.61 7.89
N ASP A 214 -6.86 -16.70 8.50
CA ASP A 214 -6.17 -15.61 7.79
C ASP A 214 -5.03 -16.11 6.88
N LEU A 215 -4.28 -17.15 7.30
CA LEU A 215 -3.25 -17.78 6.45
C LEU A 215 -3.84 -18.51 5.24
N ILE A 216 -5.00 -19.17 5.39
CA ILE A 216 -5.72 -19.82 4.29
C ILE A 216 -6.18 -18.77 3.29
N ASP A 217 -6.71 -17.64 3.75
CA ASP A 217 -7.10 -16.55 2.85
C ASP A 217 -5.89 -16.04 2.05
N LEU A 218 -4.73 -15.90 2.69
CA LEU A 218 -3.50 -15.47 2.03
C LEU A 218 -3.04 -16.39 0.90
N LEU A 219 -3.38 -17.68 0.94
CA LEU A 219 -3.09 -18.60 -0.17
C LEU A 219 -3.78 -18.18 -1.47
N ASN A 220 -4.90 -17.44 -1.41
CA ASN A 220 -5.58 -16.95 -2.60
C ASN A 220 -4.72 -15.98 -3.45
N ILE A 221 -3.67 -15.37 -2.89
CA ILE A 221 -2.72 -14.57 -3.69
C ILE A 221 -1.97 -15.46 -4.69
N VAL A 222 -1.58 -16.67 -4.31
CA VAL A 222 -0.72 -17.53 -5.16
C VAL A 222 -1.51 -18.52 -6.00
N ILE A 223 -2.77 -18.78 -5.65
CA ILE A 223 -3.66 -19.69 -6.39
C ILE A 223 -4.13 -18.99 -7.67
N PRO A 224 -3.86 -19.53 -8.87
CA PRO A 224 -4.41 -19.00 -10.12
C PRO A 224 -5.93 -18.85 -10.08
N ALA A 225 -6.45 -17.79 -10.68
CA ALA A 225 -7.88 -17.46 -10.61
C ALA A 225 -8.80 -18.56 -11.17
N ASP A 226 -8.29 -19.41 -12.06
CA ASP A 226 -8.96 -20.54 -12.69
C ASP A 226 -8.75 -21.88 -11.95
N ARG A 227 -8.18 -21.86 -10.75
CA ARG A 227 -7.95 -23.02 -9.90
C ARG A 227 -8.71 -22.93 -8.57
N SER A 228 -9.34 -24.03 -8.16
CA SER A 228 -9.85 -24.19 -6.79
C SER A 228 -8.68 -24.36 -5.82
N MET A 229 -8.92 -24.04 -4.53
CA MET A 229 -7.88 -24.17 -3.50
C MET A 229 -7.51 -25.64 -3.28
N GLU A 230 -8.50 -26.52 -3.32
CA GLU A 230 -8.35 -27.96 -3.15
C GLU A 230 -7.53 -28.57 -4.28
N PHE A 231 -7.85 -28.26 -5.54
CA PHE A 231 -7.09 -28.75 -6.70
C PHE A 231 -5.65 -28.27 -6.69
N PHE A 232 -5.43 -26.98 -6.39
CA PHE A 232 -4.08 -26.43 -6.26
C PHE A 232 -3.29 -27.21 -5.19
N LEU A 233 -3.81 -27.29 -3.96
CA LEU A 233 -3.15 -27.93 -2.81
C LEU A 233 -2.89 -29.42 -3.00
N ILE A 234 -3.88 -30.17 -3.49
CA ILE A 234 -3.79 -31.63 -3.58
C ILE A 234 -3.09 -32.03 -4.87
N ASN A 235 -3.68 -31.71 -6.03
CA ASN A 235 -3.25 -32.24 -7.31
C ASN A 235 -2.01 -31.52 -7.87
N GLU A 236 -1.90 -30.20 -7.71
CA GLU A 236 -0.76 -29.47 -8.29
C GLU A 236 0.48 -29.45 -7.38
N LEU A 237 0.30 -29.53 -6.05
CA LEU A 237 1.40 -29.33 -5.09
C LEU A 237 1.80 -30.60 -4.36
N ILE A 238 0.87 -31.28 -3.69
CA ILE A 238 1.17 -32.53 -3.00
C ILE A 238 1.54 -33.59 -4.03
N ASP A 239 0.64 -33.84 -5.00
CA ASP A 239 0.89 -34.81 -6.06
C ASP A 239 1.99 -34.33 -7.02
N GLY A 240 2.06 -33.03 -7.32
CA GLY A 240 3.14 -32.46 -8.11
C GLY A 240 4.52 -32.69 -7.47
N PHE A 241 4.66 -32.42 -6.17
CA PHE A 241 5.91 -32.68 -5.45
C PHE A 241 6.19 -34.19 -5.34
N ASN A 242 5.16 -35.02 -5.16
CA ASN A 242 5.29 -36.47 -5.18
C ASN A 242 5.83 -36.95 -6.53
N LYS A 243 5.25 -36.51 -7.65
CA LYS A 243 5.77 -36.83 -9.00
C LYS A 243 7.18 -36.31 -9.22
N PHE A 244 7.48 -35.09 -8.77
CA PHE A 244 8.81 -34.49 -8.88
C PHE A 244 9.89 -35.34 -8.20
N LEU A 245 9.63 -35.81 -6.98
CA LEU A 245 10.62 -36.50 -6.17
C LEU A 245 10.59 -38.03 -6.35
N CYS A 246 9.41 -38.62 -6.42
CA CYS A 246 9.17 -40.04 -6.18
C CYS A 246 8.85 -40.86 -7.42
N SER A 247 8.71 -40.24 -8.59
CA SER A 247 8.65 -40.98 -9.85
C SER A 247 9.87 -41.88 -10.00
N LYS A 248 9.69 -43.10 -10.50
CA LYS A 248 10.76 -44.09 -10.57
C LYS A 248 11.43 -44.08 -11.93
N LYS A 249 12.76 -44.07 -11.93
CA LYS A 249 13.65 -44.22 -13.08
C LYS A 249 14.50 -45.46 -12.86
N GLY A 250 14.05 -46.59 -13.40
CA GLY A 250 14.54 -47.90 -12.96
C GLY A 250 14.21 -48.12 -11.48
N ASP A 251 15.22 -48.50 -10.68
CA ASP A 251 15.04 -48.77 -9.25
C ASP A 251 15.07 -47.49 -8.38
N ASN A 252 15.74 -46.43 -8.86
CA ASN A 252 15.90 -45.17 -8.14
C ASN A 252 14.70 -44.24 -8.34
N SER A 253 14.40 -43.39 -7.36
CA SER A 253 13.51 -42.25 -7.58
C SER A 253 14.21 -41.13 -8.34
N CYS A 254 13.45 -40.34 -9.09
CA CYS A 254 13.94 -39.18 -9.83
C CYS A 254 14.63 -38.16 -8.91
N GLY A 255 14.10 -37.96 -7.70
CA GLY A 255 14.71 -37.12 -6.68
C GLY A 255 16.07 -37.64 -6.22
N LEU A 256 16.16 -38.94 -5.92
CA LEU A 256 17.42 -39.55 -5.48
C LEU A 256 18.48 -39.55 -6.60
N ASP A 257 18.09 -39.88 -7.84
CA ASP A 257 18.98 -39.81 -9.01
C ASP A 257 19.56 -38.40 -9.17
N MET A 258 18.71 -37.38 -9.10
CA MET A 258 19.14 -35.98 -9.12
C MET A 258 20.10 -35.64 -7.97
N PHE A 259 19.77 -36.00 -6.72
CA PHE A 259 20.62 -35.73 -5.56
C PHE A 259 21.98 -36.41 -5.67
N GLN A 260 22.03 -37.66 -6.11
CA GLN A 260 23.27 -38.41 -6.30
C GLN A 260 24.14 -37.79 -7.40
N GLN A 261 23.55 -37.40 -8.53
CA GLN A 261 24.29 -36.72 -9.61
C GLN A 261 24.88 -35.38 -9.14
N LEU A 262 24.09 -34.55 -8.46
CA LEU A 262 24.52 -33.24 -7.96
C LEU A 262 25.60 -33.35 -6.88
N THR A 263 25.43 -34.24 -5.90
CA THR A 263 26.41 -34.43 -4.81
C THR A 263 27.70 -35.12 -5.26
N LYS A 264 27.68 -35.82 -6.40
CA LYS A 264 28.88 -36.34 -7.06
C LYS A 264 29.62 -35.26 -7.86
N ALA A 265 28.89 -34.34 -8.48
CA ALA A 265 29.45 -33.27 -9.31
C ALA A 265 29.96 -32.07 -8.49
N HIS A 266 29.39 -31.85 -7.30
CA HIS A 266 29.59 -30.63 -6.52
C HIS A 266 29.97 -30.93 -5.06
N THR A 267 30.51 -29.92 -4.39
CA THR A 267 30.74 -29.88 -2.94
C THR A 267 29.85 -28.80 -2.32
N VAL A 268 29.77 -28.77 -0.98
CA VAL A 268 29.00 -27.74 -0.26
C VAL A 268 29.44 -26.30 -0.60
N ASP A 269 30.71 -26.12 -0.98
CA ASP A 269 31.30 -24.81 -1.24
C ASP A 269 31.08 -24.33 -2.68
N ASN A 270 30.84 -25.24 -3.64
CA ASN A 270 30.67 -24.90 -5.06
C ASN A 270 29.27 -25.20 -5.62
N PHE A 271 28.42 -25.91 -4.86
CA PHE A 271 27.03 -26.11 -5.21
C PHE A 271 26.27 -24.79 -5.08
N ASP A 272 25.58 -24.44 -6.15
CA ASP A 272 24.63 -23.34 -6.20
C ASP A 272 23.24 -23.87 -6.59
N PHE A 273 22.24 -23.64 -5.74
CA PHE A 273 20.89 -24.15 -5.95
C PHE A 273 20.26 -23.60 -7.23
N PHE A 274 20.39 -22.30 -7.47
CA PHE A 274 19.77 -21.67 -8.63
C PHE A 274 20.46 -22.14 -9.91
N GLN A 275 21.79 -22.12 -9.96
CA GLN A 275 22.57 -22.50 -11.14
C GLN A 275 22.37 -23.96 -11.54
N HIS A 276 22.35 -24.88 -10.58
CA HIS A 276 22.41 -26.32 -10.89
C HIS A 276 21.05 -27.02 -10.86
N VAL A 277 20.05 -26.44 -10.17
CA VAL A 277 18.71 -27.05 -10.06
C VAL A 277 17.65 -26.24 -10.80
N VAL A 278 17.66 -24.91 -10.69
CA VAL A 278 16.58 -24.06 -11.22
C VAL A 278 16.84 -23.62 -12.66
N PHE A 279 18.00 -23.01 -12.93
CA PHE A 279 18.33 -22.41 -14.23
C PHE A 279 18.46 -23.37 -15.41
N PRO A 280 18.71 -24.69 -15.26
CA PRO A 280 18.59 -25.62 -16.39
C PRO A 280 17.22 -25.59 -17.05
N PHE A 281 16.15 -25.26 -16.31
CA PHE A 281 14.80 -25.10 -16.83
C PHE A 281 14.52 -23.71 -17.40
N MET A 282 15.54 -22.85 -17.48
CA MET A 282 15.42 -21.46 -17.90
C MET A 282 16.53 -20.98 -18.84
N THR A 283 17.47 -21.84 -19.21
CA THR A 283 18.67 -21.47 -19.99
C THR A 283 18.90 -22.37 -21.21
N ILE A 284 18.12 -23.45 -21.36
CA ILE A 284 18.22 -24.30 -22.55
C ILE A 284 17.18 -23.82 -23.57
N GLY A 285 17.68 -23.41 -24.73
CA GLY A 285 16.90 -22.81 -25.80
C GLY A 285 16.16 -23.82 -26.67
N SER A 286 15.32 -23.28 -27.55
CA SER A 286 14.49 -24.08 -28.45
C SER A 286 15.33 -24.96 -29.40
N GLY A 287 14.99 -26.24 -29.45
CA GLY A 287 15.67 -27.27 -30.24
C GLY A 287 16.76 -28.04 -29.50
N GLU A 288 17.18 -27.58 -28.32
CA GLU A 288 18.21 -28.23 -27.49
C GLU A 288 17.65 -28.81 -26.18
N GLU A 289 16.38 -28.58 -25.84
CA GLU A 289 15.78 -28.90 -24.53
C GLU A 289 15.95 -30.37 -24.15
N CYS A 290 15.63 -31.27 -25.07
CA CYS A 290 15.72 -32.72 -24.84
C CYS A 290 17.17 -33.19 -24.67
N SER A 291 18.07 -32.70 -25.52
CA SER A 291 19.48 -33.07 -25.48
C SER A 291 20.16 -32.50 -24.23
N GLY A 292 19.91 -31.23 -23.92
CA GLY A 292 20.48 -30.51 -22.78
C GLY A 292 20.00 -31.06 -21.44
N LEU A 293 18.69 -31.28 -21.26
CA LEU A 293 18.17 -31.91 -20.03
C LEU A 293 18.50 -33.41 -19.94
N GLY A 294 18.91 -34.03 -21.06
CA GLY A 294 19.56 -35.35 -21.08
C GLY A 294 21.02 -35.35 -20.61
N GLY A 295 21.56 -34.20 -20.18
CA GLY A 295 22.92 -34.05 -19.69
C GLY A 295 23.99 -33.81 -20.76
N ASN A 296 23.59 -33.64 -22.04
CA ASN A 296 24.54 -33.30 -23.10
C ASN A 296 24.87 -31.80 -23.11
N PRO A 297 26.01 -31.39 -23.70
CA PRO A 297 26.32 -29.99 -23.89
C PRO A 297 25.26 -29.25 -24.73
N TYR A 298 24.91 -28.04 -24.31
CA TYR A 298 23.98 -27.13 -25.00
C TYR A 298 24.54 -25.70 -25.01
N GLN A 299 23.93 -24.82 -25.81
CA GLN A 299 24.21 -23.38 -25.75
C GLN A 299 23.28 -22.72 -24.73
N ASP A 300 23.85 -22.28 -23.61
CA ASP A 300 23.11 -21.54 -22.58
C ASP A 300 22.63 -20.20 -23.15
N THR A 301 21.32 -19.98 -23.14
CA THR A 301 20.70 -18.80 -23.75
C THR A 301 21.02 -17.51 -23.01
N ALA A 302 21.27 -17.57 -21.70
CA ALA A 302 21.56 -16.41 -20.86
C ALA A 302 23.03 -15.99 -21.00
N SER A 303 23.96 -16.95 -20.90
CA SER A 303 25.40 -16.67 -21.00
C SER A 303 25.93 -16.67 -22.43
N GLN A 304 25.22 -17.32 -23.37
CA GLN A 304 25.65 -17.61 -24.74
C GLN A 304 26.92 -18.48 -24.80
N ALA A 305 27.28 -19.14 -23.70
CA ALA A 305 28.39 -20.07 -23.62
C ALA A 305 27.92 -21.53 -23.73
N LYS A 306 28.86 -22.44 -24.00
CA LYS A 306 28.58 -23.87 -23.87
C LYS A 306 28.44 -24.24 -22.40
N ALA A 307 27.36 -24.93 -22.05
CA ALA A 307 27.08 -25.40 -20.71
C ALA A 307 26.67 -26.88 -20.74
N THR A 308 26.67 -27.49 -19.55
CA THR A 308 26.16 -28.85 -19.29
C THR A 308 25.40 -28.83 -17.99
N THR A 309 24.39 -29.67 -17.85
CA THR A 309 23.68 -29.92 -16.59
C THR A 309 23.67 -31.42 -16.30
N ILE A 310 23.11 -31.83 -15.16
CA ILE A 310 22.88 -33.25 -14.84
C ILE A 310 21.94 -33.90 -15.85
N ASN A 311 21.92 -35.22 -15.91
CA ASN A 311 20.98 -35.95 -16.75
C ASN A 311 19.66 -36.15 -16.01
N PHE A 312 18.68 -35.26 -16.26
CA PHE A 312 17.32 -35.43 -15.78
C PHE A 312 16.61 -36.58 -16.53
N GLY A 313 16.85 -36.73 -17.83
CA GLY A 313 16.29 -37.83 -18.62
C GLY A 313 14.76 -37.87 -18.58
N CYS A 314 14.16 -39.05 -18.44
CA CYS A 314 12.70 -39.18 -18.38
C CYS A 314 12.05 -38.43 -17.19
N CYS A 315 12.80 -38.08 -16.14
CA CYS A 315 12.27 -37.41 -14.95
C CYS A 315 11.71 -36.01 -15.26
N VAL A 316 12.17 -35.37 -16.35
CA VAL A 316 11.67 -34.06 -16.78
C VAL A 316 10.15 -34.07 -16.97
N HIS A 317 9.60 -35.16 -17.52
CA HIS A 317 8.16 -35.28 -17.74
C HIS A 317 7.37 -35.19 -16.44
N GLN A 318 7.92 -35.73 -15.36
CA GLN A 318 7.22 -35.86 -14.08
C GLN A 318 7.49 -34.66 -13.16
N MET A 319 8.65 -34.01 -13.33
CA MET A 319 9.00 -32.76 -12.67
C MET A 319 8.28 -31.55 -13.26
N ARG A 320 8.02 -31.55 -14.59
CA ARG A 320 7.45 -30.43 -15.32
C ARG A 320 6.15 -29.88 -14.71
N PRO A 321 5.12 -30.68 -14.38
CA PRO A 321 3.87 -30.15 -13.84
C PRO A 321 4.08 -29.31 -12.58
N PHE A 322 4.88 -29.79 -11.63
CA PHE A 322 5.16 -29.06 -10.39
C PHE A 322 5.90 -27.74 -10.62
N ILE A 323 6.89 -27.74 -11.53
CA ILE A 323 7.61 -26.51 -11.87
C ILE A 323 6.68 -25.51 -12.57
N GLN A 324 5.81 -25.99 -13.47
CA GLN A 324 4.80 -25.16 -14.15
C GLN A 324 3.75 -24.60 -13.18
N THR A 325 3.38 -25.34 -12.13
CA THR A 325 2.54 -24.83 -11.03
C THR A 325 3.20 -23.64 -10.34
N ILE A 326 4.49 -23.75 -9.99
CA ILE A 326 5.24 -22.64 -9.37
C ILE A 326 5.32 -21.44 -10.32
N GLN A 327 5.63 -21.66 -11.59
CA GLN A 327 5.68 -20.60 -12.61
C GLN A 327 4.32 -19.92 -12.78
N SER A 328 3.23 -20.70 -12.78
CA SER A 328 1.86 -20.19 -12.89
C SER A 328 1.42 -19.40 -11.66
N ALA A 329 1.80 -19.85 -10.46
CA ALA A 329 1.56 -19.11 -9.22
C ALA A 329 2.30 -17.76 -9.22
N VAL A 330 3.57 -17.74 -9.62
CA VAL A 330 4.35 -16.50 -9.78
C VAL A 330 3.66 -15.56 -10.78
N LYS A 331 3.33 -16.07 -11.97
CA LYS A 331 2.65 -15.28 -13.01
C LYS A 331 1.27 -14.79 -12.54
N ASN A 332 0.54 -15.57 -11.76
CA ASN A 332 -0.72 -15.13 -11.18
C ASN A 332 -0.52 -13.92 -10.26
N VAL A 333 0.49 -13.95 -9.38
CA VAL A 333 0.79 -12.83 -8.48
C VAL A 333 1.22 -11.60 -9.27
N VAL A 334 2.23 -11.74 -10.14
CA VAL A 334 2.97 -10.58 -10.68
C VAL A 334 2.66 -10.24 -12.14
N SER A 335 1.84 -11.03 -12.82
CA SER A 335 1.49 -10.94 -14.25
C SER A 335 2.63 -11.17 -15.25
N ASP A 336 3.89 -11.13 -14.80
CA ASP A 336 5.09 -11.40 -15.60
C ASP A 336 5.50 -12.88 -15.52
N ALA A 337 6.06 -13.39 -16.62
CA ALA A 337 6.61 -14.74 -16.62
C ALA A 337 7.97 -14.76 -15.89
N THR A 338 8.30 -15.90 -15.26
CA THR A 338 9.51 -16.01 -14.44
C THR A 338 10.80 -15.67 -15.20
N TRP A 339 10.92 -16.08 -16.47
CA TRP A 339 12.10 -15.78 -17.29
C TRP A 339 12.20 -14.32 -17.71
N ASP A 340 11.07 -13.64 -17.92
CA ASP A 340 11.05 -12.19 -18.19
C ASP A 340 11.53 -11.41 -16.96
N ILE A 341 11.07 -11.84 -15.77
CA ILE A 341 11.49 -11.28 -14.49
C ILE A 341 13.00 -11.42 -14.31
N LEU A 342 13.55 -12.64 -14.44
CA LEU A 342 14.99 -12.87 -14.28
C LEU A 342 15.81 -12.13 -15.34
N SER A 343 15.31 -12.03 -16.57
CA SER A 343 15.98 -11.31 -17.64
C SER A 343 16.02 -9.81 -17.38
N GLY A 344 14.95 -9.22 -16.85
CA GLY A 344 14.94 -7.79 -16.47
C GLY A 344 15.79 -7.45 -15.24
N MET A 345 16.15 -8.44 -14.42
CA MET A 345 17.05 -8.23 -13.26
C MET A 345 18.53 -8.13 -13.64
N VAL A 346 18.89 -8.52 -14.87
CA VAL A 346 20.28 -8.68 -15.31
C VAL A 346 20.56 -7.90 -16.58
N SER A 347 21.57 -7.04 -16.54
CA SER A 347 22.18 -6.55 -17.77
C SER A 347 23.22 -7.56 -18.24
N PHE A 348 22.82 -8.42 -19.18
CA PHE A 348 23.62 -9.55 -19.67
C PHE A 348 24.98 -9.11 -20.26
N LYS A 349 26.03 -9.89 -20.00
CA LYS A 349 27.34 -9.73 -20.67
C LYS A 349 27.24 -9.95 -22.17
N SER A 350 26.36 -10.86 -22.58
CA SER A 350 26.10 -11.16 -23.98
C SER A 350 24.92 -10.34 -24.50
N PRO A 351 25.04 -9.60 -25.61
CA PRO A 351 23.94 -8.81 -26.18
C PRO A 351 22.71 -9.63 -26.60
N LYS A 352 22.88 -10.95 -26.80
CA LYS A 352 21.80 -11.89 -27.12
C LYS A 352 21.41 -12.77 -25.91
N GLY A 353 21.91 -12.44 -24.72
CA GLY A 353 21.61 -13.16 -23.49
C GLY A 353 20.16 -12.97 -23.08
N GLY A 354 19.51 -14.05 -22.65
CA GLY A 354 18.18 -14.03 -22.03
C GLY A 354 17.81 -15.38 -21.43
N PHE A 355 17.02 -15.36 -20.35
CA PHE A 355 16.37 -16.57 -19.85
C PHE A 355 15.15 -16.89 -20.71
N VAL A 356 14.81 -18.18 -20.81
CA VAL A 356 13.74 -18.69 -21.67
C VAL A 356 12.87 -19.70 -20.93
N ASP A 357 11.74 -20.08 -21.51
CA ASP A 357 10.96 -21.22 -21.03
C ASP A 357 11.46 -22.53 -21.66
N THR A 358 12.35 -23.24 -20.96
CA THR A 358 12.83 -24.55 -21.42
C THR A 358 11.72 -25.61 -21.35
N LEU A 359 10.78 -25.52 -20.40
CA LEU A 359 9.82 -26.59 -20.13
C LEU A 359 8.80 -26.78 -21.24
N THR A 360 8.39 -25.71 -21.92
CA THR A 360 7.45 -25.80 -23.05
C THR A 360 7.93 -26.76 -24.14
N GLY A 361 9.24 -26.76 -24.45
CA GLY A 361 9.84 -27.67 -25.43
C GLY A 361 9.91 -29.13 -24.99
N THR A 362 9.79 -29.41 -23.68
CA THR A 362 10.03 -30.76 -23.13
C THR A 362 8.88 -31.74 -23.34
N THR A 363 7.69 -31.25 -23.70
CA THR A 363 6.48 -32.07 -23.90
C THR A 363 6.65 -33.16 -24.96
N LYS A 364 7.57 -32.96 -25.91
CA LYS A 364 7.85 -33.88 -27.02
C LYS A 364 9.18 -34.63 -26.86
N CYS A 365 9.85 -34.53 -25.71
CA CYS A 365 11.17 -35.13 -25.55
C CYS A 365 11.11 -36.65 -25.44
N GLU A 366 11.87 -37.31 -26.31
CA GLU A 366 12.16 -38.73 -26.28
C GLU A 366 13.58 -38.93 -25.74
N PHE A 367 13.72 -39.33 -24.48
CA PHE A 367 15.02 -39.54 -23.83
C PHE A 367 15.59 -40.93 -24.13
N GLY A 368 15.80 -41.26 -25.41
CA GLY A 368 16.57 -42.43 -25.83
C GLY A 368 16.11 -43.79 -25.27
N GLY A 369 14.80 -43.98 -25.05
CA GLY A 369 14.23 -45.21 -24.46
C GLY A 369 14.16 -45.24 -22.94
N ASP A 370 14.55 -44.16 -22.26
CA ASP A 370 14.35 -43.95 -20.82
C ASP A 370 12.87 -43.64 -20.54
N SER A 371 12.27 -44.35 -19.59
CA SER A 371 10.87 -44.17 -19.19
C SER A 371 10.76 -44.08 -17.67
N CYS A 372 9.96 -43.13 -17.19
CA CYS A 372 9.76 -42.90 -15.77
C CYS A 372 8.29 -43.15 -15.45
N ASP A 373 8.04 -43.90 -14.38
CA ASP A 373 6.69 -44.19 -13.93
C ASP A 373 6.27 -43.24 -12.81
N ASP A 374 5.01 -42.80 -12.85
CA ASP A 374 4.41 -42.02 -11.77
C ASP A 374 4.44 -42.82 -10.45
N PRO A 375 4.64 -42.16 -9.30
CA PRO A 375 4.57 -42.83 -8.02
C PRO A 375 3.14 -43.32 -7.75
N LYS A 376 3.00 -44.31 -6.86
CA LYS A 376 1.67 -44.78 -6.43
C LYS A 376 0.97 -43.72 -5.59
N GLY A 377 -0.35 -43.85 -5.42
CA GLY A 377 -1.11 -43.06 -4.44
C GLY A 377 -1.21 -41.56 -4.76
N ILE A 378 -1.13 -41.20 -6.05
CA ILE A 378 -1.59 -39.91 -6.56
C ILE A 378 -3.09 -39.79 -6.29
N ALA A 379 -3.53 -38.64 -5.80
CA ALA A 379 -4.93 -38.40 -5.49
C ALA A 379 -5.79 -38.33 -6.77
N ASP A 380 -7.09 -38.61 -6.64
CA ASP A 380 -8.02 -38.33 -7.72
C ASP A 380 -8.09 -36.80 -7.98
N ASP A 381 -8.29 -36.43 -9.24
CA ASP A 381 -8.41 -35.02 -9.64
C ASP A 381 -9.58 -34.36 -8.90
N GLN A 382 -9.28 -33.34 -8.10
CA GLN A 382 -10.30 -32.47 -7.51
C GLN A 382 -10.95 -31.60 -8.60
N GLU A 383 -12.07 -30.97 -8.27
CA GLU A 383 -12.68 -30.00 -9.17
C GLU A 383 -11.70 -28.84 -9.41
N MET A 384 -11.14 -28.77 -10.62
CA MET A 384 -10.16 -27.75 -10.98
C MET A 384 -10.78 -26.35 -10.95
N THR A 385 -11.99 -26.21 -11.47
CA THR A 385 -12.62 -24.91 -11.66
C THR A 385 -13.10 -24.32 -10.35
N ARG A 386 -12.78 -23.04 -10.16
CA ARG A 386 -13.26 -22.27 -9.03
C ARG A 386 -14.63 -21.67 -9.33
N LYS A 387 -15.56 -21.75 -8.37
CA LYS A 387 -16.74 -20.87 -8.36
C LYS A 387 -16.28 -19.47 -7.96
N VAL A 388 -16.35 -18.53 -8.90
CA VAL A 388 -16.03 -17.12 -8.66
C VAL A 388 -16.99 -16.60 -7.59
N GLY A 389 -16.47 -16.09 -6.49
CA GLY A 389 -17.30 -15.48 -5.47
C GLY A 389 -17.86 -14.14 -5.94
N SER A 390 -18.98 -13.73 -5.36
CA SER A 390 -19.70 -12.51 -5.72
C SER A 390 -19.20 -11.25 -5.00
N LYS A 391 -18.16 -11.35 -4.17
CA LYS A 391 -17.71 -10.24 -3.33
C LYS A 391 -16.91 -9.22 -4.12
N ASN A 392 -17.30 -7.96 -4.02
CA ASN A 392 -16.46 -6.81 -4.28
C ASN A 392 -16.28 -6.07 -2.94
N PRO A 393 -15.12 -6.13 -2.27
CA PRO A 393 -14.97 -5.65 -0.90
C PRO A 393 -15.13 -4.13 -0.70
N GLY A 394 -15.46 -3.35 -1.75
CA GLY A 394 -15.85 -1.93 -1.63
C GLY A 394 -14.73 -1.09 -1.00
N LYS A 395 -13.61 -0.96 -1.72
CA LYS A 395 -12.42 -0.24 -1.23
C LYS A 395 -11.87 0.78 -2.22
N ASN A 396 -12.46 0.89 -3.40
CA ASN A 396 -12.17 1.92 -4.40
C ASN A 396 -13.39 2.86 -4.59
N ASP A 397 -14.28 2.86 -3.60
CA ASP A 397 -15.46 3.73 -3.62
C ASP A 397 -15.01 5.18 -3.42
N LEU A 398 -15.64 6.09 -4.16
CA LEU A 398 -15.48 7.53 -4.04
C LEU A 398 -16.75 8.10 -3.43
N ILE A 399 -16.62 8.97 -2.43
CA ILE A 399 -17.76 9.57 -1.73
C ILE A 399 -18.03 10.97 -2.31
N ASP A 400 -19.31 11.27 -2.57
CA ASP A 400 -19.81 12.53 -3.15
C ASP A 400 -19.08 12.95 -4.44
N THR A 401 -18.60 11.97 -5.21
CA THR A 401 -17.76 12.20 -6.37
C THR A 401 -18.40 11.60 -7.61
N ASP A 402 -18.94 12.47 -8.45
CA ASP A 402 -19.47 12.11 -9.76
C ASP A 402 -18.43 12.37 -10.86
N CYS A 403 -18.42 11.52 -11.88
CA CYS A 403 -17.53 11.64 -13.04
C CYS A 403 -18.07 10.83 -14.22
N THR A 404 -17.46 10.99 -15.41
CA THR A 404 -17.76 10.11 -16.54
C THR A 404 -16.97 8.81 -16.37
N LEU A 405 -17.64 7.66 -16.29
CA LEU A 405 -16.96 6.38 -16.10
C LEU A 405 -16.50 5.75 -17.41
N VAL A 406 -15.26 5.24 -17.43
CA VAL A 406 -14.66 4.50 -18.55
C VAL A 406 -14.02 3.20 -18.07
N ASP A 407 -13.78 2.27 -19.00
CA ASP A 407 -13.07 1.02 -18.71
C ASP A 407 -11.56 1.23 -18.78
N LYS A 408 -10.86 0.94 -17.67
CA LYS A 408 -9.41 0.79 -17.63
C LYS A 408 -9.05 -0.69 -17.63
N CYS A 409 -8.57 -1.20 -18.77
CA CYS A 409 -8.22 -2.60 -18.94
C CYS A 409 -6.70 -2.83 -18.86
N SER A 410 -6.30 -4.04 -18.47
CA SER A 410 -4.92 -4.53 -18.64
C SER A 410 -4.53 -4.56 -20.12
N GLY A 411 -3.23 -4.58 -20.42
CA GLY A 411 -2.74 -4.57 -21.81
C GLY A 411 -3.23 -5.78 -22.64
N ASP A 412 -3.42 -6.94 -21.99
CA ASP A 412 -4.00 -8.14 -22.60
C ASP A 412 -5.55 -8.17 -22.60
N LYS A 413 -6.19 -7.12 -22.05
CA LYS A 413 -7.64 -6.96 -21.90
C LYS A 413 -8.32 -8.07 -21.08
N SER A 414 -7.57 -8.83 -20.29
CA SER A 414 -8.12 -9.89 -19.44
C SER A 414 -8.88 -9.36 -18.21
N VAL A 415 -8.56 -8.14 -17.76
CA VAL A 415 -9.17 -7.53 -16.57
C VAL A 415 -9.42 -6.05 -16.80
N CYS A 416 -10.62 -5.58 -16.46
CA CYS A 416 -11.00 -4.16 -16.56
C CYS A 416 -11.65 -3.66 -15.27
N SER A 417 -11.37 -2.41 -14.92
CA SER A 417 -12.03 -1.68 -13.82
C SER A 417 -12.74 -0.44 -14.36
N LYS A 418 -13.87 -0.08 -13.75
CA LYS A 418 -14.54 1.20 -14.01
C LYS A 418 -13.82 2.30 -13.24
N VAL A 419 -13.40 3.34 -13.95
CA VAL A 419 -12.69 4.50 -13.38
C VAL A 419 -13.29 5.78 -13.93
N CYS A 420 -13.07 6.90 -13.24
CA CYS A 420 -13.34 8.21 -13.81
C CYS A 420 -12.44 8.45 -15.02
N ASP A 421 -13.03 8.91 -16.12
CA ASP A 421 -12.28 9.44 -17.24
C ASP A 421 -11.54 10.69 -16.79
N ARG A 422 -10.31 10.83 -17.25
CA ARG A 422 -9.36 11.82 -16.72
C ARG A 422 -9.90 13.24 -16.93
N GLY A 423 -9.99 14.02 -15.85
CA GLY A 423 -10.44 15.41 -15.87
C GLY A 423 -11.97 15.56 -15.97
N THR A 424 -12.73 14.51 -15.64
CA THR A 424 -14.20 14.53 -15.69
C THR A 424 -14.85 14.58 -14.32
N VAL A 425 -14.06 14.60 -13.25
CA VAL A 425 -14.59 14.73 -11.89
C VAL A 425 -15.39 16.02 -11.73
N ILE A 426 -16.59 15.90 -11.17
CA ILE A 426 -17.49 17.02 -10.91
C ILE A 426 -17.23 17.51 -9.49
N VAL A 427 -16.80 18.76 -9.37
CA VAL A 427 -16.57 19.41 -8.07
C VAL A 427 -17.64 20.48 -7.86
N PRO A 428 -18.36 20.49 -6.73
CA PRO A 428 -19.34 21.53 -6.43
C PRO A 428 -18.73 22.93 -6.46
N GLU A 429 -19.46 23.91 -7.00
CA GLU A 429 -18.94 25.26 -7.21
C GLU A 429 -18.54 25.96 -5.91
N TRP A 430 -19.31 25.73 -4.83
CA TRP A 430 -18.99 26.26 -3.51
C TRP A 430 -17.63 25.73 -3.01
N LEU A 431 -17.34 24.45 -3.26
CA LEU A 431 -16.11 23.81 -2.83
C LEU A 431 -14.92 24.32 -3.64
N LYS A 432 -15.07 24.41 -4.98
CA LYS A 432 -14.06 25.03 -5.87
C LYS A 432 -13.69 26.44 -5.40
N SER A 433 -14.70 27.29 -5.23
CA SER A 433 -14.53 28.68 -4.81
C SER A 433 -13.88 28.79 -3.43
N THR A 434 -14.30 27.96 -2.47
CA THR A 434 -13.78 27.99 -1.10
C THR A 434 -12.33 27.51 -1.05
N LEU A 435 -12.00 26.39 -1.68
CA LEU A 435 -10.63 25.88 -1.74
C LEU A 435 -9.71 26.85 -2.49
N ALA A 436 -10.20 27.53 -3.54
CA ALA A 436 -9.44 28.57 -4.24
C ALA A 436 -9.14 29.77 -3.33
N TYR A 437 -10.12 30.25 -2.56
CA TYR A 437 -9.91 31.32 -1.59
C TYR A 437 -8.89 30.94 -0.51
N GLN A 438 -9.05 29.75 0.09
CA GLN A 438 -8.12 29.22 1.09
C GLN A 438 -6.70 29.07 0.52
N ARG A 439 -6.57 28.58 -0.71
CA ARG A 439 -5.29 28.45 -1.42
C ARG A 439 -4.64 29.80 -1.62
N ASN A 440 -5.38 30.82 -2.07
CA ASN A 440 -4.84 32.17 -2.26
C ASN A 440 -4.32 32.77 -0.96
N LEU A 441 -5.02 32.55 0.16
CA LEU A 441 -4.53 32.95 1.48
C LEU A 441 -3.24 32.21 1.85
N ALA A 442 -3.23 30.88 1.73
CA ALA A 442 -2.06 30.06 2.03
C ALA A 442 -0.83 30.45 1.18
N PHE A 443 -1.04 30.79 -0.09
CA PHE A 443 0.03 31.14 -1.02
C PHE A 443 0.59 32.55 -0.83
N SER A 444 -0.21 33.46 -0.25
CA SER A 444 0.22 34.83 0.07
C SER A 444 1.08 34.94 1.33
N GLY A 445 0.96 33.96 2.24
CA GLY A 445 1.71 33.91 3.49
C GLY A 445 3.11 33.31 3.34
N PRO A 446 3.89 33.29 4.43
CA PRO A 446 5.17 32.59 4.47
C PRO A 446 5.02 31.12 4.08
N PHE A 447 5.91 30.63 3.23
CA PHE A 447 5.88 29.27 2.68
C PHE A 447 5.71 28.19 3.77
N CYS A 448 6.44 28.30 4.89
CA CYS A 448 6.38 27.31 5.98
C CYS A 448 5.04 27.30 6.76
N TYR A 449 4.16 28.27 6.54
CA TYR A 449 2.82 28.30 7.12
C TYR A 449 1.71 27.86 6.18
N ALA A 450 2.03 27.64 4.90
CA ALA A 450 1.03 27.22 3.93
C ALA A 450 0.42 25.87 4.35
N GLN A 451 -0.90 25.82 4.42
CA GLN A 451 -1.66 24.57 4.40
C GLN A 451 -1.99 24.25 2.96
N ILE A 452 -1.58 23.08 2.50
CA ILE A 452 -1.70 22.65 1.12
C ILE A 452 -2.35 21.27 1.12
N PRO A 453 -3.56 21.12 0.53
CA PRO A 453 -4.13 19.81 0.33
C PRO A 453 -3.19 18.91 -0.47
N ALA A 454 -2.93 17.72 0.05
CA ALA A 454 -1.92 16.81 -0.45
C ALA A 454 -2.50 15.41 -0.68
N THR A 455 -1.87 14.63 -1.54
CA THR A 455 -2.12 13.18 -1.65
C THR A 455 -0.84 12.39 -1.41
N HIS A 456 -0.99 11.20 -0.81
CA HIS A 456 0.09 10.23 -0.65
C HIS A 456 0.10 9.30 -1.86
N ASN A 457 1.28 9.04 -2.42
CA ASN A 457 1.49 8.22 -3.61
C ASN A 457 0.50 8.56 -4.74
N SER A 458 0.38 9.86 -5.04
CA SER A 458 -0.63 10.47 -5.90
C SER A 458 -0.76 9.83 -7.27
N ALA A 459 0.34 9.31 -7.83
CA ALA A 459 0.36 8.72 -9.16
C ALA A 459 0.09 7.20 -9.17
N ILE A 460 -0.06 6.56 -8.01
CA ILE A 460 -0.41 5.15 -7.89
C ILE A 460 -1.94 5.01 -7.93
N THR A 461 -2.49 5.28 -9.12
CA THR A 461 -3.93 5.44 -9.36
C THR A 461 -4.56 4.23 -10.05
N LEU A 462 -5.82 3.92 -9.71
CA LEU A 462 -6.60 2.95 -10.49
C LEU A 462 -6.86 3.43 -11.92
N ALA A 463 -7.00 4.74 -12.14
CA ALA A 463 -7.12 5.34 -13.49
C ALA A 463 -5.92 5.01 -14.39
N ASP A 464 -4.72 4.88 -13.82
CA ASP A 464 -3.52 4.46 -14.55
C ASP A 464 -3.31 2.95 -14.57
N GLY A 465 -4.10 2.19 -13.81
CA GLY A 465 -4.21 0.74 -13.88
C GLY A 465 -3.68 0.01 -12.64
N PHE A 466 -3.12 0.72 -11.66
CA PHE A 466 -2.73 0.13 -10.38
C PHE A 466 -3.95 -0.49 -9.70
N GLY A 467 -3.80 -1.66 -9.07
CA GLY A 467 -4.92 -2.36 -8.46
C GLY A 467 -5.96 -2.94 -9.42
N ASN A 468 -5.82 -2.80 -10.75
CA ASN A 468 -6.82 -3.31 -11.70
C ASN A 468 -7.03 -4.84 -11.56
N ARG A 469 -5.96 -5.59 -11.26
CA ARG A 469 -6.01 -7.04 -11.02
C ARG A 469 -6.50 -7.42 -9.62
N ASP A 470 -6.66 -6.48 -8.68
CA ASP A 470 -7.03 -6.78 -7.29
C ASP A 470 -8.38 -7.51 -7.22
N GLN A 471 -9.29 -7.19 -8.14
CA GLN A 471 -10.59 -7.85 -8.27
C GLN A 471 -10.50 -9.37 -8.49
N LEU A 472 -9.43 -9.86 -9.13
CA LEU A 472 -9.23 -11.31 -9.34
C LEU A 472 -9.06 -12.04 -8.00
N PHE A 473 -8.37 -11.40 -7.08
CA PHE A 473 -8.11 -11.93 -5.74
C PHE A 473 -9.30 -11.69 -4.82
N ASN A 474 -9.90 -10.51 -4.89
CA ASN A 474 -11.00 -10.10 -4.02
C ASN A 474 -12.30 -10.89 -4.23
N LYS A 475 -12.62 -11.29 -5.48
CA LYS A 475 -13.76 -12.17 -5.79
C LYS A 475 -13.73 -13.50 -5.04
N ASN A 476 -12.57 -13.84 -4.52
CA ASN A 476 -12.20 -15.16 -4.04
C ASN A 476 -11.98 -15.20 -2.52
N LEU A 477 -12.18 -14.07 -1.83
CA LEU A 477 -12.05 -13.97 -0.38
C LEU A 477 -13.38 -14.17 0.34
N ASN A 478 -13.30 -14.55 1.61
CA ASN A 478 -14.49 -14.76 2.44
C ASN A 478 -15.26 -13.43 2.65
N PRO A 479 -16.57 -13.37 2.34
CA PRO A 479 -17.41 -12.18 2.54
C PRO A 479 -17.43 -11.66 3.98
N ASP A 480 -17.44 -12.56 4.96
CA ASP A 480 -17.61 -12.21 6.37
C ASP A 480 -16.35 -11.59 6.98
N LYS A 481 -15.19 -11.78 6.34
CA LYS A 481 -13.93 -11.18 6.73
C LYS A 481 -13.72 -9.84 6.04
N TRP A 482 -14.38 -8.81 6.54
CA TRP A 482 -14.27 -7.44 6.03
C TRP A 482 -12.84 -6.86 6.14
N TRP A 483 -11.98 -7.44 6.97
CA TRP A 483 -10.55 -7.12 7.06
C TRP A 483 -9.66 -7.86 6.06
N SER A 484 -10.19 -8.78 5.25
CA SER A 484 -9.42 -9.59 4.32
C SER A 484 -9.73 -9.10 2.90
N TYR A 485 -8.88 -8.22 2.37
CA TYR A 485 -9.00 -7.69 1.00
C TYR A 485 -7.66 -7.27 0.43
N LEU A 486 -7.54 -7.32 -0.89
CA LEU A 486 -6.43 -6.77 -1.65
C LEU A 486 -6.80 -5.36 -2.17
N LYS A 487 -5.97 -4.37 -1.85
CA LYS A 487 -5.99 -3.02 -2.42
C LYS A 487 -4.54 -2.59 -2.60
N THR A 488 -4.15 -2.35 -3.84
CA THR A 488 -2.77 -2.03 -4.23
C THR A 488 -2.64 -0.71 -4.96
N ASN A 489 -3.74 0.04 -5.10
CA ASN A 489 -3.76 1.43 -5.52
C ASN A 489 -3.96 2.37 -4.32
N ASN A 490 -3.20 3.46 -4.25
CA ASN A 490 -3.39 4.50 -3.22
C ASN A 490 -4.53 5.44 -3.60
N GLN A 491 -4.65 5.77 -4.89
CA GLN A 491 -5.67 6.65 -5.42
C GLN A 491 -6.59 5.92 -6.39
N VAL A 492 -7.81 6.42 -6.57
CA VAL A 492 -8.73 5.94 -7.61
C VAL A 492 -8.78 6.94 -8.76
N LEU A 493 -8.89 8.21 -8.43
CA LEU A 493 -8.86 9.34 -9.36
C LEU A 493 -7.48 9.50 -10.02
N SER A 494 -7.48 9.93 -11.29
CA SER A 494 -6.25 10.35 -11.99
C SER A 494 -5.60 11.54 -11.28
N MET A 495 -4.33 11.85 -11.58
CA MET A 495 -3.72 13.04 -10.99
C MET A 495 -4.37 14.34 -11.48
N THR A 496 -4.86 14.38 -12.72
CA THR A 496 -5.64 15.50 -13.25
C THR A 496 -6.88 15.74 -12.38
N ASP A 497 -7.64 14.69 -12.09
CA ASP A 497 -8.83 14.78 -11.24
C ASP A 497 -8.46 15.16 -9.79
N GLN A 498 -7.35 14.64 -9.25
CA GLN A 498 -6.84 15.06 -7.93
C GLN A 498 -6.52 16.57 -7.90
N LEU A 499 -5.92 17.11 -8.96
CA LEU A 499 -5.67 18.55 -9.09
C LEU A 499 -6.98 19.34 -9.22
N ASP A 500 -7.97 18.83 -9.96
CA ASP A 500 -9.28 19.47 -10.15
C ASP A 500 -10.10 19.55 -8.85
N ILE A 501 -10.02 18.54 -7.97
CA ILE A 501 -10.66 18.58 -6.65
C ILE A 501 -9.93 19.48 -5.63
N GLY A 502 -8.73 19.98 -5.96
CA GLY A 502 -8.03 21.02 -5.18
C GLY A 502 -6.68 20.62 -4.57
N ILE A 503 -6.17 19.41 -4.84
CA ILE A 503 -4.83 18.99 -4.39
C ILE A 503 -3.75 19.84 -5.08
N ARG A 504 -2.70 20.23 -4.33
CA ARG A 504 -1.56 21.01 -4.87
C ARG A 504 -0.20 20.51 -4.42
N PHE A 505 -0.16 19.47 -3.59
CA PHE A 505 1.05 18.72 -3.25
C PHE A 505 0.88 17.27 -3.73
N ILE A 506 1.73 16.87 -4.67
CA ILE A 506 1.67 15.58 -5.36
C ILE A 506 2.94 14.78 -5.06
N GLU A 507 2.77 13.55 -4.59
CA GLU A 507 3.82 12.56 -4.34
C GLU A 507 3.85 11.52 -5.45
N ILE A 508 5.01 11.28 -6.04
CA ILE A 508 5.20 10.32 -7.13
C ILE A 508 6.40 9.42 -6.81
N ASP A 509 6.12 8.18 -6.44
CA ASP A 509 7.13 7.14 -6.22
C ASP A 509 7.86 6.85 -7.54
N THR A 510 9.13 7.22 -7.62
CA THR A 510 9.94 7.17 -8.84
C THR A 510 11.09 6.20 -8.67
N HIS A 511 11.10 5.17 -9.52
CA HIS A 511 12.07 4.08 -9.48
C HIS A 511 12.65 3.77 -10.86
N PHE A 512 13.87 3.25 -10.89
CA PHE A 512 14.56 2.86 -12.12
C PHE A 512 14.57 1.34 -12.29
N PHE A 513 13.75 0.84 -13.22
CA PHE A 513 13.72 -0.56 -13.64
C PHE A 513 13.34 -0.66 -15.12
N LEU A 514 13.57 -1.83 -15.74
CA LEU A 514 13.34 -2.03 -17.19
C LEU A 514 14.02 -0.97 -18.09
N ASN A 515 15.13 -0.40 -17.61
CA ASN A 515 15.93 0.65 -18.25
C ASN A 515 15.27 2.04 -18.38
N ASP A 516 14.21 2.34 -17.62
CA ASP A 516 13.59 3.67 -17.60
C ASP A 516 13.17 4.10 -16.18
N LEU A 517 12.78 5.36 -16.02
CA LEU A 517 12.16 5.89 -14.81
C LEU A 517 10.66 5.65 -14.85
N HIS A 518 10.18 4.85 -13.92
CA HIS A 518 8.77 4.48 -13.80
C HIS A 518 8.18 5.02 -12.51
N THR A 519 6.92 5.42 -12.60
CA THR A 519 6.06 5.65 -11.44
C THR A 519 5.61 4.30 -10.92
N ALA A 520 5.93 3.98 -9.66
CA ALA A 520 5.67 2.65 -9.15
C ALA A 520 5.79 2.58 -7.62
N HIS A 521 4.90 1.83 -6.98
CA HIS A 521 5.01 1.60 -5.54
C HIS A 521 5.89 0.37 -5.23
N CYS A 522 7.07 0.60 -4.65
CA CYS A 522 7.99 -0.46 -4.26
C CYS A 522 8.25 -0.53 -2.75
N GLY A 523 8.73 -1.69 -2.31
CA GLY A 523 9.37 -1.85 -1.02
C GLY A 523 9.72 -3.30 -0.73
N ALA A 524 10.77 -3.52 0.06
CA ALA A 524 11.17 -4.86 0.49
C ALA A 524 10.18 -5.52 1.49
N LEU A 525 8.99 -4.94 1.67
CA LEU A 525 7.98 -5.30 2.68
C LEU A 525 8.60 -5.44 4.09
N GLY A 526 9.68 -4.69 4.37
CA GLY A 526 10.44 -4.76 5.62
C GLY A 526 11.08 -6.14 5.94
N SER A 527 11.30 -7.01 4.95
CA SER A 527 11.67 -8.42 5.18
C SER A 527 13.14 -8.72 4.90
N GLU A 528 13.90 -9.00 5.96
CA GLU A 528 15.28 -9.53 5.84
C GLU A 528 15.33 -10.86 5.08
N ALA A 529 14.27 -11.67 5.18
CA ALA A 529 14.21 -12.96 4.51
C ALA A 529 14.02 -12.83 2.99
N VAL A 530 13.23 -11.83 2.54
CA VAL A 530 13.16 -11.44 1.11
C VAL A 530 14.54 -11.02 0.64
N THR A 531 15.12 -10.07 1.37
CA THR A 531 16.40 -9.46 1.02
C THR A 531 17.50 -10.51 0.92
N GLY A 532 17.56 -11.46 1.86
CA GLY A 532 18.52 -12.55 1.85
C GLY A 532 18.31 -13.55 0.70
N PHE A 533 17.04 -13.87 0.36
CA PHE A 533 16.72 -14.75 -0.77
C PHE A 533 17.16 -14.13 -2.09
N PHE A 534 16.74 -12.89 -2.35
CA PHE A 534 17.13 -12.19 -3.57
C PHE A 534 18.61 -11.84 -3.60
N GLY A 535 19.27 -11.68 -2.44
CA GLY A 535 20.72 -11.59 -2.35
C GLY A 535 21.43 -12.86 -2.85
N ALA A 536 20.93 -14.04 -2.47
CA ALA A 536 21.46 -15.32 -2.98
C ALA A 536 21.17 -15.52 -4.48
N LEU A 537 19.95 -15.21 -4.92
CA LEU A 537 19.58 -15.24 -6.33
C LEU A 537 20.45 -14.26 -7.15
N GLY A 538 20.60 -13.02 -6.67
CA GLY A 538 21.40 -11.97 -7.30
C GLY A 538 22.88 -12.34 -7.43
N LYS A 539 23.46 -13.02 -6.42
CA LYS A 539 24.81 -13.58 -6.51
C LYS A 539 24.94 -14.56 -7.68
N THR A 540 23.93 -15.40 -7.90
CA THR A 540 23.91 -16.37 -9.01
C THR A 540 23.71 -15.67 -10.35
N LEU A 541 22.74 -14.76 -10.42
CA LEU A 541 22.44 -13.96 -11.61
C LEU A 541 23.65 -13.12 -12.06
N GLY A 542 24.50 -12.67 -11.13
CA GLY A 542 25.76 -11.99 -11.41
C GLY A 542 26.75 -12.79 -12.27
N ASN A 543 26.58 -14.11 -12.39
CA ASN A 543 27.38 -14.93 -13.32
C ASN A 543 27.10 -14.55 -14.79
N TYR A 544 25.86 -14.15 -15.10
CA TYR A 544 25.39 -13.84 -16.46
C TYR A 544 25.60 -12.38 -16.88
N GLY A 545 25.75 -11.47 -15.91
CA GLY A 545 25.67 -10.03 -16.18
C GLY A 545 25.89 -9.17 -14.95
N THR A 546 25.66 -7.87 -15.12
CA THR A 546 25.53 -6.96 -13.97
C THR A 546 24.12 -7.12 -13.41
N PHE A 547 24.03 -7.53 -12.15
CA PHE A 547 22.77 -7.60 -11.41
C PHE A 547 22.39 -6.18 -10.97
N ASN A 548 21.36 -5.62 -11.62
CA ASN A 548 20.95 -4.22 -11.45
C ASN A 548 19.65 -4.08 -10.66
N TRP A 549 19.30 -5.12 -9.91
CA TRP A 549 18.07 -5.21 -9.14
C TRP A 549 18.35 -5.29 -7.64
N GLY A 550 17.45 -4.77 -6.81
CA GLY A 550 17.53 -4.85 -5.36
C GLY A 550 16.16 -5.15 -4.75
N ALA A 551 16.14 -5.69 -3.53
CA ALA A 551 14.91 -6.12 -2.87
C ALA A 551 13.91 -4.98 -2.62
N GLU A 552 14.40 -3.74 -2.57
CA GLU A 552 13.57 -2.54 -2.51
C GLU A 552 12.72 -2.32 -3.77
N LEU A 553 13.06 -2.92 -4.92
CA LEU A 553 12.25 -2.85 -6.15
C LEU A 553 11.10 -3.87 -6.19
N LEU A 554 10.97 -4.74 -5.19
CA LEU A 554 9.80 -5.61 -5.06
C LEU A 554 8.54 -4.74 -4.93
N GLY A 555 7.48 -5.03 -5.70
CA GLY A 555 6.34 -4.10 -5.86
C GLY A 555 6.35 -3.40 -7.21
N CYS A 556 7.53 -3.11 -7.72
CA CYS A 556 7.72 -2.47 -9.02
C CYS A 556 8.11 -3.48 -10.08
N PHE A 557 9.19 -4.21 -9.83
CA PHE A 557 9.64 -5.29 -10.68
C PHE A 557 10.18 -6.44 -9.82
N PRO A 558 9.60 -7.66 -9.87
CA PRO A 558 8.28 -7.93 -10.40
C PRO A 558 7.21 -7.14 -9.62
N SER A 559 6.14 -6.78 -10.32
CA SER A 559 5.07 -5.96 -9.74
C SER A 559 4.16 -6.79 -8.84
N ILE A 560 3.82 -6.27 -7.65
CA ILE A 560 2.71 -6.81 -6.83
C ILE A 560 1.57 -5.80 -6.68
N SER A 561 1.58 -4.74 -7.48
CA SER A 561 0.69 -3.58 -7.35
C SER A 561 -0.57 -3.67 -8.23
N GLY A 562 -1.05 -4.89 -8.48
CA GLY A 562 -2.27 -5.14 -9.28
C GLY A 562 -2.17 -4.72 -10.75
N ILE A 563 -0.96 -4.42 -11.24
CA ILE A 563 -0.63 -4.01 -12.62
C ILE A 563 0.65 -4.74 -13.05
N LYS A 564 0.84 -5.04 -14.33
CA LYS A 564 2.08 -5.64 -14.84
C LYS A 564 3.24 -4.63 -14.78
N ALA A 565 4.47 -5.06 -14.51
CA ALA A 565 5.60 -4.13 -14.38
C ALA A 565 5.84 -3.30 -15.65
N SER A 566 5.70 -3.91 -16.83
CA SER A 566 5.83 -3.21 -18.12
C SER A 566 4.67 -2.25 -18.43
N GLU A 567 3.59 -2.30 -17.67
CA GLU A 567 2.41 -1.43 -17.82
C GLU A 567 2.40 -0.30 -16.77
N GLN A 568 3.33 -0.31 -15.81
CA GLN A 568 3.49 0.79 -14.87
C GLN A 568 3.93 2.05 -15.62
N PRO A 569 3.25 3.20 -15.42
CA PRO A 569 3.53 4.42 -16.18
C PRO A 569 4.98 4.86 -16.08
N LEU A 570 5.49 5.51 -17.13
CA LEU A 570 6.75 6.23 -17.02
C LEU A 570 6.54 7.42 -16.07
N THR A 571 7.54 7.76 -15.28
CA THR A 571 7.49 8.99 -14.47
C THR A 571 7.29 10.22 -15.35
N LYS A 572 7.80 10.16 -16.59
CA LYS A 572 7.53 11.19 -17.61
C LYS A 572 6.03 11.38 -17.86
N ASP A 573 5.27 10.30 -18.01
CA ASP A 573 3.83 10.39 -18.32
C ASP A 573 3.08 11.05 -17.16
N SER A 574 3.46 10.73 -15.92
CA SER A 574 2.95 11.37 -14.71
C SER A 574 3.25 12.89 -14.69
N LEU A 575 4.46 13.31 -15.04
CA LEU A 575 4.81 14.73 -15.09
C LEU A 575 4.15 15.47 -16.28
N ASP A 576 4.01 14.81 -17.43
CA ASP A 576 3.33 15.35 -18.60
C ASP A 576 1.84 15.60 -18.30
N GLU A 577 1.20 14.75 -17.49
CA GLU A 577 -0.16 14.96 -17.01
C GLU A 577 -0.29 16.25 -16.19
N ILE A 578 0.62 16.44 -15.22
CA ILE A 578 0.66 17.69 -14.42
C ILE A 578 0.90 18.90 -15.34
N LYS A 579 1.81 18.78 -16.30
CA LYS A 579 2.11 19.84 -17.27
C LYS A 579 0.89 20.19 -18.12
N ALA A 580 0.14 19.19 -18.59
CA ALA A 580 -1.09 19.39 -19.35
C ALA A 580 -2.14 20.16 -18.52
N TRP A 581 -2.31 19.78 -17.26
CA TRP A 581 -3.22 20.48 -16.34
C TRP A 581 -2.78 21.92 -16.08
N LEU A 582 -1.48 22.17 -15.85
CA LEU A 582 -0.93 23.52 -15.65
C LEU A 582 -1.09 24.42 -16.89
N ASN A 583 -0.98 23.85 -18.10
CA ASN A 583 -1.22 24.62 -19.33
C ASN A 583 -2.69 25.05 -19.44
N ALA A 584 -3.63 24.25 -18.94
CA ALA A 584 -5.04 24.61 -18.85
C ALA A 584 -5.34 25.58 -17.68
N ASN A 585 -4.45 25.63 -16.69
CA ASN A 585 -4.60 26.40 -15.46
C ASN A 585 -3.35 27.29 -15.19
N PRO A 586 -3.11 28.35 -15.98
CA PRO A 586 -1.85 29.10 -16.00
C PRO A 586 -1.56 29.92 -14.73
N THR A 587 -2.53 30.07 -13.83
CA THR A 587 -2.37 30.77 -12.54
C THR A 587 -2.13 29.83 -11.38
N GLU A 588 -2.13 28.52 -11.62
CA GLU A 588 -1.99 27.51 -10.57
C GLU A 588 -0.53 27.13 -10.34
N PHE A 589 -0.28 26.55 -9.16
CA PHE A 589 1.05 26.14 -8.71
C PHE A 589 0.99 24.77 -8.04
N VAL A 590 1.93 23.89 -8.37
CA VAL A 590 1.98 22.51 -7.85
C VAL A 590 3.35 22.23 -7.23
N VAL A 591 3.34 21.65 -6.04
CA VAL A 591 4.52 21.06 -5.41
C VAL A 591 4.60 19.60 -5.83
N VAL A 592 5.71 19.22 -6.47
CA VAL A 592 5.95 17.86 -6.95
C VAL A 592 7.08 17.24 -6.13
N TYR A 593 6.72 16.22 -5.36
CA TYR A 593 7.63 15.39 -4.59
C TYR A 593 7.83 14.06 -5.32
N LEU A 594 9.04 13.79 -5.82
CA LEU A 594 9.37 12.46 -6.32
C LEU A 594 10.00 11.66 -5.18
N ASP A 595 9.27 10.68 -4.64
CA ASP A 595 9.82 9.79 -3.63
C ASP A 595 10.73 8.77 -4.33
N THR A 596 12.04 8.77 -4.02
CA THR A 596 13.02 7.94 -4.75
C THR A 596 13.61 6.84 -3.90
N GLY A 597 13.64 5.62 -4.40
CA GLY A 597 14.26 4.51 -3.66
C GLY A 597 15.79 4.51 -3.71
N SER A 598 16.39 3.60 -2.92
CA SER A 598 17.84 3.36 -2.94
C SER A 598 18.34 2.84 -4.31
N ASP A 599 17.44 2.38 -5.17
CA ASP A 599 17.69 1.98 -6.55
C ASP A 599 18.14 3.16 -7.43
N ILE A 600 17.58 4.36 -7.27
CA ILE A 600 17.97 5.56 -8.02
C ILE A 600 19.43 5.92 -7.73
N LYS A 601 19.83 5.82 -6.46
CA LYS A 601 21.23 6.01 -6.05
C LYS A 601 22.13 4.90 -6.59
N ARG A 602 21.71 3.64 -6.48
CA ARG A 602 22.49 2.48 -6.98
C ARG A 602 22.72 2.55 -8.49
N SER A 603 21.73 3.04 -9.24
CA SER A 603 21.75 3.13 -10.70
C SER A 603 22.26 4.48 -11.23
N ASP A 604 22.66 5.41 -10.35
CA ASP A 604 23.14 6.76 -10.67
C ASP A 604 22.15 7.56 -11.55
N LYS A 605 20.89 7.62 -11.12
CA LYS A 605 19.78 8.20 -11.92
C LYS A 605 19.23 9.53 -11.44
N PHE A 606 19.81 10.14 -10.41
CA PHE A 606 19.40 11.49 -10.00
C PHE A 606 19.58 12.54 -11.12
N GLY A 607 20.64 12.44 -11.93
CA GLY A 607 20.80 13.34 -13.09
C GLY A 607 19.73 13.14 -14.17
N ALA A 608 19.14 11.94 -14.29
CA ALA A 608 18.03 11.69 -15.19
C ALA A 608 16.74 12.35 -14.68
N ILE A 609 16.53 12.40 -13.36
CA ILE A 609 15.41 13.11 -12.72
C ILE A 609 15.49 14.62 -12.99
N ASP A 610 16.65 15.25 -12.82
CA ASP A 610 16.82 16.68 -13.11
C ASP A 610 16.51 17.02 -14.57
N LYS A 611 17.00 16.16 -15.49
CA LYS A 611 16.73 16.29 -16.92
C LYS A 611 15.23 16.13 -17.20
N LEU A 612 14.58 15.15 -16.56
CA LEU A 612 13.16 14.90 -16.73
C LEU A 612 12.31 16.12 -16.34
N PHE A 613 12.57 16.70 -15.17
CA PHE A 613 11.90 17.94 -14.76
C PHE A 613 12.13 19.07 -15.77
N THR A 614 13.39 19.31 -16.13
CA THR A 614 13.77 20.40 -17.04
C THR A 614 13.09 20.26 -18.41
N ASP A 615 13.08 19.04 -18.97
CA ASP A 615 12.48 18.76 -20.27
C ASP A 615 10.95 18.92 -20.27
N THR A 616 10.27 18.55 -19.17
CA THR A 616 8.81 18.62 -19.08
C THR A 616 8.30 20.02 -18.76
N PHE A 617 8.90 20.72 -17.79
CA PHE A 617 8.36 21.96 -17.27
C PHE A 617 9.10 23.23 -17.74
N GLY A 618 10.37 23.12 -18.12
CA GLY A 618 11.18 24.26 -18.57
C GLY A 618 11.13 25.43 -17.59
N ASP A 619 10.76 26.60 -18.08
CA ASP A 619 10.69 27.86 -17.31
C ASP A 619 9.64 27.87 -16.19
N LEU A 620 8.69 26.91 -16.20
CA LEU A 620 7.71 26.78 -15.12
C LEU A 620 8.33 26.29 -13.81
N LEU A 621 9.53 25.70 -13.84
CA LEU A 621 10.21 25.24 -12.64
C LEU A 621 10.76 26.40 -11.82
N VAL A 622 10.53 26.35 -10.51
CA VAL A 622 11.25 27.20 -9.57
C VAL A 622 12.76 26.87 -9.65
N PRO A 623 13.62 27.85 -9.97
CA PRO A 623 15.06 27.59 -10.13
C PRO A 623 15.71 27.18 -8.80
N LEU A 624 16.64 26.22 -8.85
CA LEU A 624 17.38 25.76 -7.66
C LEU A 624 18.04 26.89 -6.88
N LYS A 625 18.47 27.97 -7.55
CA LYS A 625 19.05 29.14 -6.90
C LYS A 625 18.06 29.84 -5.96
N ALA A 626 16.79 29.94 -6.35
CA ALA A 626 15.75 30.52 -5.50
C ALA A 626 15.54 29.68 -4.23
N LEU A 627 15.61 28.35 -4.36
CA LEU A 627 15.54 27.43 -3.23
C LEU A 627 16.76 27.55 -2.31
N ASP A 628 17.98 27.64 -2.88
CA ASP A 628 19.21 27.85 -2.12
C ASP A 628 19.14 29.15 -1.30
N ASP A 629 18.57 30.21 -1.86
CA ASP A 629 18.42 31.50 -1.18
C ASP A 629 17.37 31.44 -0.05
N LEU A 630 16.26 30.73 -0.23
CA LEU A 630 15.30 30.46 0.84
C LEU A 630 15.89 29.60 1.96
N ALA A 631 16.65 28.56 1.61
CA ALA A 631 17.28 27.66 2.57
C ALA A 631 18.25 28.40 3.51
N LYS A 632 19.03 29.38 3.02
CA LYS A 632 19.90 30.24 3.85
C LYS A 632 19.11 30.99 4.92
N GLY A 633 17.90 31.42 4.59
CA GLY A 633 16.96 32.09 5.49
C GLY A 633 16.08 31.13 6.30
N LYS A 634 16.35 29.82 6.30
CA LYS A 634 15.48 28.79 6.90
C LYS A 634 14.02 28.89 6.43
N TRP A 635 13.82 29.31 5.18
CA TRP A 635 12.52 29.42 4.51
C TRP A 635 11.55 30.44 5.15
N THR A 636 12.03 31.34 6.00
CA THR A 636 11.17 32.32 6.69
C THR A 636 10.81 33.54 5.84
N GLY A 637 11.41 33.70 4.65
CA GLY A 637 11.42 34.95 3.88
C GLY A 637 10.84 34.88 2.47
N GLY A 638 9.96 33.93 2.16
CA GLY A 638 9.30 33.88 0.86
C GLY A 638 7.90 33.26 0.89
N SER A 639 7.19 33.39 -0.23
CA SER A 639 5.81 32.90 -0.43
C SER A 639 5.64 32.17 -1.76
N ILE A 640 4.57 31.38 -1.90
CA ILE A 640 4.27 30.70 -3.17
C ILE A 640 3.90 31.72 -4.26
N ASN A 641 3.19 32.80 -3.89
CA ASN A 641 2.83 33.87 -4.82
C ASN A 641 4.05 34.56 -5.44
N GLU A 642 5.19 34.65 -4.74
CA GLU A 642 6.42 35.19 -5.32
C GLU A 642 6.92 34.34 -6.50
N PHE A 643 6.78 33.01 -6.41
CA PHE A 643 7.12 32.11 -7.51
C PHE A 643 6.16 32.27 -8.69
N ILE A 644 4.85 32.32 -8.42
CA ILE A 644 3.83 32.52 -9.44
C ILE A 644 4.05 33.86 -10.16
N ASN A 645 4.29 34.93 -9.41
CA ASN A 645 4.58 36.26 -9.95
C ASN A 645 5.88 36.31 -10.78
N ALA A 646 6.84 35.43 -10.48
CA ALA A 646 8.06 35.25 -11.26
C ALA A 646 7.87 34.36 -12.50
N GLY A 647 6.65 33.84 -12.75
CA GLY A 647 6.32 32.98 -13.88
C GLY A 647 6.56 31.49 -13.65
N HIS A 648 6.81 31.07 -12.40
CA HIS A 648 7.01 29.67 -12.04
C HIS A 648 5.71 29.05 -11.50
N GLN A 649 5.46 27.80 -11.86
CA GLN A 649 4.27 27.03 -11.47
C GLN A 649 4.60 25.70 -10.79
N VAL A 650 5.86 25.26 -10.81
CA VAL A 650 6.25 23.93 -10.28
C VAL A 650 7.42 24.04 -9.32
N LEU A 651 7.22 23.55 -8.10
CA LEU A 651 8.30 23.32 -7.14
C LEU A 651 8.66 21.84 -7.09
N ALA A 652 9.81 21.49 -7.64
CA ALA A 652 10.37 20.14 -7.55
C ALA A 652 11.17 19.98 -6.24
N LEU A 653 10.75 19.03 -5.39
CA LEU A 653 11.44 18.75 -4.11
C LEU A 653 12.59 17.76 -4.26
N THR A 654 12.61 17.00 -5.35
CA THR A 654 13.64 15.99 -5.64
C THR A 654 14.50 16.44 -6.81
N ASN A 655 15.80 16.52 -6.58
CA ASN A 655 16.81 16.84 -7.59
C ASN A 655 18.17 16.24 -7.18
N THR A 656 19.20 16.43 -8.01
CA THR A 656 20.56 15.93 -7.71
C THR A 656 21.16 16.43 -6.39
N LYS A 657 20.71 17.57 -5.83
CA LYS A 657 21.17 18.06 -4.53
C LYS A 657 20.42 17.42 -3.37
N THR A 658 19.09 17.27 -3.50
CA THR A 658 18.23 16.79 -2.39
C THR A 658 18.13 15.27 -2.33
N ALA A 659 18.21 14.58 -3.48
CA ALA A 659 18.29 13.13 -3.60
C ALA A 659 17.29 12.33 -2.74
N ALA A 660 16.04 12.78 -2.64
CA ALA A 660 15.17 12.42 -1.52
C ALA A 660 14.36 11.11 -1.70
N SER A 661 14.48 10.20 -0.72
CA SER A 661 13.34 9.61 0.01
C SER A 661 13.52 9.84 1.51
N TYR A 662 12.51 10.49 2.09
CA TYR A 662 12.25 10.88 3.48
C TYR A 662 13.27 11.67 4.30
N SER A 663 12.71 12.73 4.88
CA SER A 663 13.30 13.96 5.39
C SER A 663 13.69 14.90 4.24
N LEU A 664 12.70 15.72 3.81
CA LEU A 664 12.73 16.80 2.79
C LEU A 664 13.84 17.83 3.07
N TYR A 665 15.09 17.39 3.14
CA TYR A 665 16.05 18.04 4.00
C TYR A 665 16.39 19.44 3.50
N ASP A 666 16.27 20.35 4.47
CA ASP A 666 16.37 21.80 4.45
C ASP A 666 15.12 22.58 4.04
N MET A 667 14.07 21.98 3.45
CA MET A 667 12.79 22.69 3.28
C MET A 667 12.11 22.86 4.63
N CYS A 668 11.93 24.12 5.06
CA CYS A 668 11.43 24.47 6.39
C CYS A 668 12.09 23.60 7.47
N THR A 669 13.41 23.72 7.66
CA THR A 669 14.19 23.00 8.71
C THR A 669 13.85 21.50 8.89
N ALA A 670 13.51 20.87 7.76
CA ALA A 670 12.95 19.52 7.61
C ALA A 670 11.46 19.39 7.98
N GLU A 671 10.74 18.74 7.06
CA GLU A 671 9.41 18.20 7.31
C GLU A 671 9.43 17.17 8.44
N LYS A 672 8.37 17.19 9.26
CA LYS A 672 8.13 16.23 10.32
C LYS A 672 6.82 15.49 10.07
N GLU A 673 6.79 14.21 10.37
CA GLU A 673 5.59 13.39 10.26
C GLU A 673 4.87 13.29 11.60
N LEU A 674 3.58 13.63 11.64
CA LEU A 674 2.69 13.35 12.76
C LEU A 674 1.75 12.20 12.37
N THR A 675 2.03 11.01 12.89
CA THR A 675 1.28 9.80 12.58
C THR A 675 -0.18 9.89 13.02
N VAL A 676 -1.07 9.20 12.28
CA VAL A 676 -2.53 9.18 12.55
C VAL A 676 -2.95 8.62 13.90
N GLU A 677 -2.06 7.95 14.62
CA GLU A 677 -2.29 7.47 15.99
C GLU A 677 -2.57 8.61 16.99
N PHE A 678 -2.08 9.82 16.70
CA PHE A 678 -2.21 10.99 17.56
C PHE A 678 -3.43 11.85 17.24
N ILE A 679 -4.35 11.41 16.36
CA ILE A 679 -5.48 12.22 15.86
C ILE A 679 -6.41 12.77 16.96
N ASP A 680 -6.48 12.05 18.09
CA ASP A 680 -7.34 12.39 19.23
C ASP A 680 -6.59 13.08 20.38
N ASP A 681 -5.27 13.22 20.28
CA ASP A 681 -4.45 13.87 21.31
C ASP A 681 -4.73 15.38 21.37
N LEU A 682 -4.32 16.05 22.45
CA LEU A 682 -4.34 17.50 22.53
C LEU A 682 -2.91 18.03 22.67
N PRO A 683 -2.59 19.19 22.09
CA PRO A 683 -1.26 19.78 22.25
C PRO A 683 -0.99 20.05 23.73
N ASP A 684 0.21 19.73 24.18
CA ASP A 684 0.63 20.00 25.56
C ASP A 684 0.82 21.52 25.81
N ALA A 685 1.25 21.89 27.02
CA ALA A 685 1.51 23.29 27.37
C ALA A 685 2.60 23.96 26.51
N LYS A 686 3.47 23.18 25.85
CA LYS A 686 4.49 23.63 24.90
C LYS A 686 3.97 23.61 23.45
N ARG A 687 2.68 23.34 23.25
CA ARG A 687 2.04 23.14 21.95
C ARG A 687 2.69 22.02 21.14
N GLN A 688 3.04 20.93 21.83
CA GLN A 688 3.61 19.74 21.23
C GLN A 688 2.62 18.57 21.26
N ILE A 689 2.65 17.76 20.21
CA ILE A 689 2.03 16.44 20.16
C ILE A 689 3.14 15.44 19.84
N ASN A 690 3.32 14.42 20.67
CA ASN A 690 4.42 13.46 20.54
C ASN A 690 5.82 14.13 20.39
N GLY A 691 6.06 15.23 21.10
CA GLY A 691 7.31 16.01 21.02
C GLY A 691 7.45 16.87 19.74
N LEU A 692 6.46 16.87 18.84
CA LEU A 692 6.42 17.70 17.63
C LEU A 692 5.67 19.00 17.90
N THR A 693 6.34 20.13 17.68
CA THR A 693 5.72 21.46 17.78
C THR A 693 4.80 21.73 16.58
N ILE A 694 3.49 21.80 16.82
CA ILE A 694 2.45 21.88 15.77
C ILE A 694 2.16 23.29 15.22
N TYR A 695 2.86 24.32 15.71
CA TYR A 695 2.75 25.70 15.23
C TYR A 695 4.14 26.31 15.10
N SER A 696 4.92 25.90 14.11
CA SER A 696 6.25 26.47 13.90
C SER A 696 6.36 27.19 12.56
N ASN A 697 7.15 28.25 12.57
CA ASN A 697 7.46 29.09 11.41
C ASN A 697 8.59 28.52 10.55
N THR A 698 9.19 27.44 11.01
CA THR A 698 10.35 26.86 10.38
C THR A 698 10.15 25.41 10.06
N ASN A 699 8.97 24.79 10.22
CA ASN A 699 8.78 23.39 9.83
C ASN A 699 7.44 23.15 9.13
N TRP A 700 7.43 22.14 8.27
CA TRP A 700 6.20 21.54 7.80
C TRP A 700 5.87 20.30 8.62
N ILE A 701 4.59 20.09 8.85
CA ILE A 701 4.07 18.85 9.41
C ILE A 701 3.16 18.19 8.40
N ARG A 702 3.48 16.94 8.09
CA ARG A 702 2.68 16.06 7.26
C ARG A 702 2.05 14.96 8.09
N THR A 703 0.84 14.56 7.70
CA THR A 703 0.18 13.35 8.17
C THR A 703 -0.39 12.60 6.98
N TRP A 704 -0.37 11.27 7.02
CA TRP A 704 -0.91 10.38 6.00
C TRP A 704 -1.37 9.08 6.64
N SER A 705 -2.26 8.35 5.96
CA SER A 705 -2.72 7.03 6.39
C SER A 705 -2.92 6.13 5.19
N GLU A 706 -2.10 5.09 5.13
CA GLU A 706 -2.10 4.15 4.01
C GLU A 706 -3.31 3.21 4.06
N GLN A 707 -3.93 3.06 2.90
CA GLN A 707 -5.08 2.16 2.71
C GLN A 707 -4.72 0.87 1.98
N LEU A 708 -3.45 0.72 1.59
CA LEU A 708 -2.95 -0.48 0.92
C LEU A 708 -3.06 -1.69 1.85
N ARG A 709 -3.39 -2.83 1.23
CA ARG A 709 -3.61 -4.07 1.95
C ARG A 709 -3.41 -5.27 1.05
N TYR A 710 -2.79 -6.31 1.59
CA TYR A 710 -2.55 -7.57 0.89
C TYR A 710 -3.28 -8.71 1.61
N ILE A 711 -4.60 -8.78 1.40
CA ILE A 711 -5.54 -9.69 2.08
C ILE A 711 -5.54 -9.43 3.60
N SER A 712 -5.04 -10.36 4.40
CA SER A 712 -4.98 -10.24 5.87
C SER A 712 -3.68 -9.57 6.33
N LEU A 713 -2.85 -9.09 5.40
CA LEU A 713 -1.64 -8.33 5.68
C LEU A 713 -1.92 -6.83 5.54
N ALA A 714 -1.49 -6.05 6.54
CA ALA A 714 -1.30 -4.62 6.35
C ALA A 714 -0.18 -4.36 5.33
N ALA A 715 -0.07 -3.11 4.84
CA ALA A 715 1.01 -2.70 3.94
C ALA A 715 2.43 -2.98 4.49
N THR A 716 2.58 -2.96 5.82
CA THR A 716 3.82 -3.36 6.51
C THR A 716 4.16 -4.86 6.41
N GLY A 717 3.29 -5.67 5.79
CA GLY A 717 3.42 -7.12 5.70
C GLY A 717 3.06 -7.87 6.99
N ALA A 718 2.53 -7.19 8.00
CA ALA A 718 2.09 -7.81 9.24
C ALA A 718 0.67 -8.38 9.11
N ILE A 719 0.48 -9.65 9.51
CA ILE A 719 -0.86 -10.23 9.67
C ILE A 719 -1.60 -9.43 10.76
N THR A 720 -2.71 -8.80 10.40
CA THR A 720 -3.50 -8.00 11.32
C THR A 720 -4.95 -7.93 10.87
N ARG A 721 -5.86 -7.95 11.85
CA ARG A 721 -7.29 -7.66 11.66
C ARG A 721 -7.65 -6.20 11.94
N LYS A 722 -6.69 -5.43 12.45
CA LYS A 722 -6.86 -4.01 12.77
C LYS A 722 -6.55 -3.17 11.55
N PHE A 723 -7.24 -2.04 11.47
CA PHE A 723 -7.00 -0.99 10.50
C PHE A 723 -6.25 0.17 11.16
N PRO A 724 -5.43 0.91 10.40
CA PRO A 724 -5.00 2.22 10.85
C PRO A 724 -6.22 3.15 10.95
N VAL A 725 -6.04 4.28 11.61
CA VAL A 725 -7.00 5.39 11.52
C VAL A 725 -6.95 5.92 10.09
N PHE A 726 -8.05 5.83 9.35
CA PHE A 726 -8.11 6.40 8.01
C PHE A 726 -8.38 7.90 8.06
N LEU A 727 -7.77 8.64 7.13
CA LEU A 727 -8.07 10.06 6.88
C LEU A 727 -9.30 10.14 5.98
N ASP A 728 -10.47 10.27 6.59
CA ASP A 728 -11.79 10.36 5.95
C ASP A 728 -12.45 11.71 6.27
N ASP A 729 -13.63 11.95 5.69
CA ASP A 729 -14.41 13.18 5.87
C ASP A 729 -14.70 13.51 7.34
N LYS A 730 -14.73 12.50 8.22
CA LYS A 730 -15.02 12.65 9.66
C LYS A 730 -13.77 12.85 10.49
N SER A 731 -12.64 12.30 10.06
CA SER A 731 -11.39 12.32 10.81
C SER A 731 -10.48 13.49 10.42
N ILE A 732 -10.49 13.91 9.16
CA ILE A 732 -9.70 15.06 8.65
C ILE A 732 -9.87 16.34 9.48
N PRO A 733 -11.09 16.77 9.89
CA PRO A 733 -11.25 17.99 10.67
C PRO A 733 -10.49 18.00 12.01
N LYS A 734 -10.20 16.81 12.58
CA LYS A 734 -9.42 16.68 13.82
C LYS A 734 -7.94 17.02 13.64
N TYR A 735 -7.39 16.90 12.44
CA TYR A 735 -6.04 17.35 12.10
C TYR A 735 -6.04 18.80 11.63
N LEU A 736 -7.08 19.21 10.90
CA LEU A 736 -7.23 20.59 10.41
C LEU A 736 -7.19 21.62 11.55
N ARG A 737 -7.79 21.29 12.72
CA ARG A 737 -7.75 22.15 13.93
C ARG A 737 -6.34 22.45 14.44
N TRP A 738 -5.33 21.66 14.07
CA TRP A 738 -3.93 21.88 14.44
C TRP A 738 -3.14 22.66 13.41
N ASN A 739 -3.79 23.12 12.34
CA ASN A 739 -3.13 23.88 11.27
C ASN A 739 -1.94 23.10 10.69
N LEU A 740 -2.11 21.80 10.48
CA LEU A 740 -1.09 20.98 9.81
C LEU A 740 -0.89 21.44 8.37
N ASN A 741 0.35 21.44 7.90
CA ASN A 741 0.66 21.90 6.56
C ASN A 741 0.13 20.95 5.49
N LEU A 742 0.34 19.64 5.66
CA LEU A 742 0.03 18.63 4.67
C LEU A 742 -0.81 17.51 5.30
N ILE A 743 -2.09 17.47 4.97
CA ILE A 743 -2.93 16.28 5.21
C ILE A 743 -2.92 15.49 3.90
N ALA A 744 -2.00 14.53 3.79
CA ALA A 744 -1.75 13.76 2.58
C ALA A 744 -2.70 12.55 2.52
N LEU A 745 -3.71 12.65 1.68
CA LEU A 745 -4.81 11.70 1.59
C LEU A 745 -4.46 10.50 0.70
N ASP A 746 -4.87 9.31 1.14
CA ASP A 746 -5.15 8.16 0.26
C ASP A 746 -6.62 8.19 -0.18
N ASN A 747 -6.88 7.73 -1.40
CA ASN A 747 -8.21 7.63 -2.00
C ASN A 747 -8.95 8.97 -1.97
N ALA A 748 -8.28 10.05 -2.40
CA ALA A 748 -8.85 11.39 -2.39
C ALA A 748 -10.15 11.45 -3.22
N ASP A 749 -11.14 12.16 -2.69
CA ASP A 749 -12.48 12.31 -3.24
C ASP A 749 -13.06 13.67 -2.81
N VAL A 750 -14.21 14.04 -3.38
CA VAL A 750 -14.85 15.33 -3.13
C VAL A 750 -15.25 15.50 -1.66
N ALA A 751 -15.73 14.44 -0.99
CA ALA A 751 -16.10 14.49 0.43
C ALA A 751 -14.91 14.81 1.34
N LYS A 752 -13.75 14.16 1.13
CA LYS A 752 -12.53 14.48 1.89
C LYS A 752 -12.01 15.88 1.61
N MET A 753 -12.17 16.37 0.36
CA MET A 753 -11.80 17.74 0.02
C MET A 753 -12.73 18.76 0.70
N ALA A 754 -14.02 18.47 0.82
CA ALA A 754 -14.94 19.27 1.63
C ALA A 754 -14.53 19.31 3.11
N ALA A 755 -14.05 18.19 3.67
CA ALA A 755 -13.56 18.14 5.04
C ALA A 755 -12.24 18.91 5.29
N GLN A 756 -11.52 19.32 4.24
CA GLN A 756 -10.33 20.18 4.33
C GLN A 756 -10.68 21.69 4.35
N VAL A 757 -11.96 22.05 4.29
CA VAL A 757 -12.40 23.45 4.40
C VAL A 757 -12.33 23.93 5.86
N TRP A 758 -11.59 25.00 6.12
CA TRP A 758 -11.36 25.56 7.46
C TRP A 758 -12.25 26.76 7.80
N SER A 759 -12.98 27.32 6.82
CA SER A 759 -13.71 28.57 7.04
C SER A 759 -15.23 28.56 6.86
N TRP A 760 -15.85 27.74 6.01
CA TRP A 760 -17.33 27.76 5.83
C TRP A 760 -17.89 26.38 5.44
N ALA A 761 -19.00 25.95 6.06
CA ALA A 761 -19.74 24.76 5.66
C ALA A 761 -20.57 25.00 4.38
N GLU A 762 -21.16 23.94 3.82
CA GLU A 762 -22.10 24.07 2.71
C GLU A 762 -23.24 25.04 3.10
N LYS A 763 -23.42 26.12 2.32
CA LYS A 763 -24.38 27.23 2.56
C LYS A 763 -23.99 28.24 3.65
N GLU A 764 -22.75 28.23 4.14
CA GLU A 764 -22.25 29.21 5.10
C GLU A 764 -21.40 30.33 4.46
N PRO A 765 -21.40 31.55 5.02
CA PRO A 765 -22.25 31.99 6.12
C PRO A 765 -23.74 32.01 5.73
N SER A 766 -24.56 31.33 6.53
CA SER A 766 -26.02 31.31 6.39
C SER A 766 -26.60 32.43 7.23
N THR A 767 -27.41 33.29 6.65
CA THR A 767 -28.15 34.34 7.39
C THR A 767 -29.50 33.87 7.90
N THR A 768 -29.86 32.59 7.67
CA THR A 768 -31.18 32.02 8.00
C THR A 768 -31.12 30.97 9.12
N GLU A 769 -29.93 30.51 9.50
CA GLU A 769 -29.72 29.55 10.59
C GLU A 769 -29.71 30.26 11.96
N ALA A 770 -30.41 29.67 12.94
CA ALA A 770 -30.47 30.18 14.30
C ALA A 770 -29.10 30.04 14.99
N GLY A 771 -28.27 31.08 14.87
CA GLY A 771 -26.90 31.09 15.39
C GLY A 771 -26.00 32.16 14.78
N ALA A 772 -26.32 32.65 13.58
CA ALA A 772 -25.58 33.72 12.90
C ALA A 772 -25.52 35.03 13.70
N GLU A 773 -26.57 35.35 14.48
CA GLU A 773 -26.57 36.48 15.43
C GLU A 773 -25.47 36.37 16.50
N THR A 774 -25.08 35.14 16.87
CA THR A 774 -24.03 34.89 17.85
C THR A 774 -22.66 35.32 17.32
N TYR A 775 -22.41 35.08 16.02
CA TYR A 775 -21.15 35.44 15.36
C TYR A 775 -20.96 36.95 15.29
N ILE A 776 -21.98 37.71 14.86
CA ILE A 776 -21.90 39.18 14.83
C ILE A 776 -21.70 39.74 16.24
N ARG A 777 -22.45 39.22 17.22
CA ARG A 777 -22.31 39.65 18.62
C ARG A 777 -20.93 39.32 19.21
N ASP A 778 -20.33 38.19 18.84
CA ASP A 778 -19.00 37.81 19.32
C ASP A 778 -17.87 38.52 18.56
N LEU A 779 -18.07 38.81 17.27
CA LEU A 779 -17.21 39.69 16.49
C LEU A 779 -17.22 41.10 17.06
N GLU A 780 -18.39 41.67 17.36
CA GLU A 780 -18.52 42.97 18.03
C GLU A 780 -17.81 42.97 19.39
N LYS A 781 -17.96 41.93 20.22
CA LYS A 781 -17.23 41.81 21.48
C LYS A 781 -15.71 41.75 21.27
N LEU A 782 -15.25 41.00 20.28
CA LEU A 782 -13.83 40.90 19.94
C LEU A 782 -13.29 42.26 19.50
N MET A 783 -14.02 42.93 18.60
CA MET A 783 -13.64 44.25 18.10
C MET A 783 -13.61 45.28 19.23
N ASN A 784 -14.61 45.29 20.11
CA ASN A 784 -14.60 46.16 21.30
C ASN A 784 -13.39 45.89 22.20
N ARG A 785 -13.05 44.62 22.46
CA ARG A 785 -11.86 44.26 23.24
C ARG A 785 -10.56 44.73 22.59
N VAL A 786 -10.43 44.60 21.28
CA VAL A 786 -9.26 45.08 20.54
C VAL A 786 -9.15 46.61 20.64
N LYS A 787 -10.29 47.32 20.60
CA LYS A 787 -10.36 48.78 20.72
C LYS A 787 -9.99 49.24 22.14
N ASP A 788 -10.46 48.54 23.17
CA ASP A 788 -10.13 48.82 24.57
C ASP A 788 -8.62 48.69 24.83
N VAL A 789 -7.98 47.68 24.25
CA VAL A 789 -6.54 47.41 24.42
C VAL A 789 -5.70 48.32 23.53
N HIS A 790 -6.22 48.69 22.36
CA HIS A 790 -5.52 49.53 21.37
C HIS A 790 -6.43 50.69 20.95
N PRO A 791 -6.55 51.76 21.77
CA PRO A 791 -7.43 52.88 21.48
C PRO A 791 -7.06 53.61 20.18
N SER A 792 -5.78 53.53 19.82
CA SER A 792 -5.17 54.06 18.60
C SER A 792 -5.46 53.23 17.35
N LEU A 793 -6.18 52.10 17.43
CA LEU A 793 -6.63 51.36 16.27
C LEU A 793 -8.06 51.76 15.88
N ARG A 794 -8.28 52.00 14.59
CA ARG A 794 -9.60 52.04 13.95
C ARG A 794 -9.87 50.66 13.35
N GLN A 795 -11.09 50.18 13.50
CA GLN A 795 -11.50 48.85 13.02
C GLN A 795 -12.65 49.01 12.05
N HIS A 796 -12.53 48.41 10.87
CA HIS A 796 -13.47 48.58 9.77
C HIS A 796 -13.93 47.24 9.22
N VAL A 797 -15.24 47.07 9.09
CA VAL A 797 -15.88 45.91 8.45
C VAL A 797 -16.71 46.42 7.28
N VAL A 798 -16.31 46.09 6.06
CA VAL A 798 -17.16 46.33 4.88
C VAL A 798 -17.99 45.09 4.68
N ALA A 799 -19.31 45.26 4.68
CA ALA A 799 -20.25 44.17 4.45
C ALA A 799 -21.07 44.45 3.18
N MET A 800 -21.51 43.42 2.47
CA MET A 800 -22.42 43.58 1.33
C MET A 800 -23.83 43.19 1.72
N GLY A 801 -24.83 43.94 1.22
CA GLY A 801 -26.24 43.68 1.50
C GLY A 801 -26.60 43.89 2.96
N LEU A 802 -26.08 44.96 3.60
CA LEU A 802 -26.41 45.31 4.97
C LEU A 802 -27.91 45.66 5.06
N ASN A 803 -28.66 45.00 5.94
CA ASN A 803 -30.06 45.32 6.19
C ASN A 803 -30.21 45.73 7.66
N GLU A 804 -30.58 46.99 7.90
CA GLU A 804 -30.90 47.50 9.23
C GLU A 804 -32.41 47.55 9.40
N LYS A 805 -32.99 46.54 10.08
CA LYS A 805 -34.38 46.63 10.53
C LYS A 805 -34.41 47.09 11.98
N SER A 806 -34.88 48.31 12.17
CA SER A 806 -35.23 48.86 13.49
C SER A 806 -36.52 48.21 13.99
N ILE A 807 -36.41 47.14 14.79
CA ILE A 807 -37.49 46.72 15.68
C ILE A 807 -37.03 46.99 17.12
N THR A 808 -37.63 48.02 17.71
CA THR A 808 -37.55 48.42 19.13
C THR A 808 -36.51 47.70 20.00
N ARG A 809 -35.35 48.37 20.15
CA ARG A 809 -34.27 48.16 21.13
C ARG A 809 -33.28 47.00 20.96
N ILE A 810 -33.33 46.26 19.85
CA ILE A 810 -32.15 45.50 19.37
C ILE A 810 -32.07 45.75 17.85
N THR A 811 -31.03 46.42 17.39
CA THR A 811 -30.76 46.55 15.94
C THR A 811 -30.31 45.19 15.42
N GLU A 812 -31.18 44.48 14.71
CA GLU A 812 -30.79 43.34 13.88
C GLU A 812 -30.03 43.89 12.68
N LYS A 813 -28.70 43.81 12.73
CA LYS A 813 -27.83 44.06 11.58
C LYS A 813 -27.59 42.73 10.88
N SER A 814 -28.00 42.62 9.62
CA SER A 814 -27.72 41.47 8.78
C SER A 814 -26.90 41.90 7.56
N PHE A 815 -26.08 41.01 6.99
CA PHE A 815 -25.36 41.24 5.75
C PHE A 815 -25.16 39.91 5.00
N THR A 816 -25.00 39.97 3.68
CA THR A 816 -24.81 38.77 2.82
C THR A 816 -23.37 38.25 2.76
N ARG A 817 -22.36 39.12 2.91
CA ARG A 817 -20.95 38.74 3.04
C ARG A 817 -20.13 39.86 3.66
N ILE A 818 -19.06 39.54 4.40
CA ILE A 818 -18.00 40.52 4.71
C ILE A 818 -17.11 40.61 3.48
N ALA A 819 -17.05 41.79 2.87
CA ALA A 819 -16.15 42.06 1.77
C ALA A 819 -14.72 42.29 2.28
N GLU A 820 -14.57 42.98 3.42
CA GLU A 820 -13.27 43.42 3.93
C GLU A 820 -13.28 43.54 5.46
N PHE A 821 -12.14 43.20 6.08
CA PHE A 821 -11.85 43.45 7.50
C PHE A 821 -10.50 44.14 7.63
N GLY A 822 -10.48 45.37 8.15
CA GLY A 822 -9.28 46.21 8.26
C GLY A 822 -9.00 46.70 9.68
N LEU A 823 -7.71 46.72 10.05
CA LEU A 823 -7.19 47.29 11.29
C LEU A 823 -6.18 48.40 10.96
N TYR A 824 -6.43 49.64 11.39
CA TYR A 824 -5.63 50.81 10.99
C TYR A 824 -5.22 51.65 12.19
N THR A 825 -4.04 52.27 12.15
CA THR A 825 -3.58 53.14 13.26
C THR A 825 -4.04 54.59 13.05
N VAL A 826 -4.44 55.30 14.10
CA VAL A 826 -4.86 56.73 14.10
C VAL A 826 -3.75 57.72 13.70
N HIS A 827 -2.54 57.23 13.39
CA HIS A 827 -1.40 58.04 12.99
C HIS A 827 -0.92 57.72 11.56
N MET A 828 -1.67 56.90 10.82
CA MET A 828 -1.35 56.59 9.44
C MET A 828 -1.75 57.78 8.54
N GLU A 829 -0.88 58.14 7.59
CA GLU A 829 -1.07 59.32 6.75
C GLU A 829 -2.32 59.15 5.86
N PRO A 830 -3.32 60.06 5.90
CA PRO A 830 -4.60 59.90 5.19
C PRO A 830 -4.45 59.65 3.68
N SER A 831 -3.38 60.18 3.08
CA SER A 831 -3.04 60.00 1.67
C SER A 831 -2.78 58.54 1.26
N ILE A 832 -2.51 57.64 2.21
CA ILE A 832 -2.36 56.20 1.97
C ILE A 832 -3.73 55.54 1.68
N TYR A 833 -4.83 56.13 2.17
CA TYR A 833 -6.20 55.61 2.01
C TYR A 833 -7.09 56.42 1.06
N CYS A 834 -6.76 57.68 0.72
CA CYS A 834 -7.57 58.50 -0.19
C CYS A 834 -7.76 57.93 -1.61
N ASN A 835 -7.04 56.86 -1.99
CA ASN A 835 -7.24 56.15 -3.26
C ASN A 835 -8.18 54.94 -3.13
N TRP A 836 -8.72 54.67 -1.94
CA TRP A 836 -9.73 53.65 -1.69
C TRP A 836 -11.07 54.40 -1.57
N GLU A 837 -12.02 54.03 -2.43
CA GLU A 837 -13.26 54.76 -2.74
C GLU A 837 -13.94 55.40 -1.51
N ASP A 838 -14.08 56.74 -1.57
CA ASP A 838 -14.91 57.65 -0.76
C ASP A 838 -14.81 57.61 0.78
N TRP A 839 -13.60 57.81 1.30
CA TRP A 839 -13.29 57.99 2.73
C TRP A 839 -13.43 59.46 3.26
N GLU A 840 -14.29 60.31 2.69
CA GLU A 840 -14.31 61.76 2.99
C GLU A 840 -14.94 62.19 4.35
N GLN A 841 -15.40 61.27 5.20
CA GLN A 841 -16.05 61.61 6.50
C GLN A 841 -15.18 61.26 7.73
N GLU A 842 -13.90 61.63 7.70
CA GLU A 842 -12.89 61.16 8.66
C GLU A 842 -12.88 61.87 10.04
N GLU A 843 -13.49 63.05 10.19
CA GLU A 843 -13.37 63.82 11.46
C GLU A 843 -14.27 63.32 12.60
N ASP A 844 -15.32 62.54 12.32
CA ASP A 844 -16.32 62.15 13.34
C ASP A 844 -16.29 60.66 13.77
N ASN A 845 -15.53 59.80 13.07
CA ASN A 845 -15.55 58.35 13.31
C ASN A 845 -14.50 57.89 14.35
N GLU A 846 -14.85 58.00 15.64
CA GLU A 846 -14.00 57.56 16.76
C GLU A 846 -14.11 56.04 17.11
N GLY A 847 -14.98 55.29 16.42
CA GLY A 847 -15.43 53.95 16.84
C GLY A 847 -15.12 52.77 15.90
N ILE A 848 -15.94 51.72 16.02
CA ILE A 848 -16.04 50.57 15.10
C ILE A 848 -17.04 50.94 14.01
N THR A 849 -16.63 50.86 12.74
CA THR A 849 -17.52 51.16 11.62
C THR A 849 -17.82 49.90 10.82
N ILE A 850 -19.12 49.60 10.68
CA ILE A 850 -19.63 48.54 9.79
C ILE A 850 -20.45 49.26 8.71
N VAL A 851 -20.02 49.17 7.45
CA VAL A 851 -20.66 49.89 6.33
C VAL A 851 -21.15 48.91 5.26
N SER A 852 -22.24 49.26 4.57
CA SER A 852 -22.67 48.52 3.39
C SER A 852 -21.87 48.97 2.16
N ARG A 853 -21.38 48.02 1.36
CA ARG A 853 -20.73 48.34 0.08
C ARG A 853 -21.67 49.02 -0.93
N THR A 854 -22.99 48.83 -0.80
CA THR A 854 -23.98 49.55 -1.62
C THR A 854 -24.10 51.03 -1.31
N ASP A 855 -23.65 51.47 -0.13
CA ASP A 855 -23.67 52.89 0.27
C ASP A 855 -22.39 53.63 -0.16
N LEU A 856 -21.44 52.91 -0.76
CA LEU A 856 -20.13 53.40 -1.23
C LEU A 856 -20.05 53.54 -2.76
N LEU A 857 -21.16 53.29 -3.48
CA LEU A 857 -21.23 53.48 -4.93
C LEU A 857 -21.88 54.85 -5.23
N PRO A 858 -21.32 55.68 -6.13
CA PRO A 858 -22.01 56.88 -6.59
C PRO A 858 -23.33 56.49 -7.27
N ALA A 859 -24.37 57.31 -7.05
CA ALA A 859 -25.68 57.11 -7.67
C ALA A 859 -25.53 57.23 -9.20
N ASP A 860 -25.45 56.10 -9.90
CA ASP A 860 -25.47 56.09 -11.36
C ASP A 860 -26.84 56.55 -11.86
N ASP A 861 -26.74 57.50 -12.79
CA ASP A 861 -27.79 58.27 -13.44
C ASP A 861 -28.94 57.44 -14.04
N GLU A 862 -30.12 58.08 -13.99
CA GLU A 862 -31.30 57.92 -14.84
C GLU A 862 -31.20 56.87 -15.98
N ARG A 863 -31.86 55.72 -15.78
CA ARG A 863 -32.59 55.06 -16.87
C ARG A 863 -34.05 54.89 -16.51
N SER A 864 -34.83 55.74 -17.16
CA SER A 864 -36.28 55.80 -17.29
C SER A 864 -37.01 54.47 -17.15
N ALA A 865 -37.95 54.46 -16.22
CA ALA A 865 -39.17 53.68 -16.31
C ALA A 865 -39.97 54.14 -17.55
N GLU A 866 -40.22 53.22 -18.48
CA GLU A 866 -41.44 53.09 -19.28
C GLU A 866 -41.31 51.81 -20.13
N ASP A 867 -42.41 51.06 -20.24
CA ASP A 867 -42.63 49.83 -21.03
C ASP A 867 -42.12 48.50 -20.44
N ASP A 868 -42.94 47.80 -19.65
CA ASP A 868 -43.96 46.90 -20.23
C ASP A 868 -44.83 46.25 -19.13
N ASP A 869 -46.08 46.71 -19.08
CA ASP A 869 -47.23 46.01 -18.51
C ASP A 869 -47.50 44.75 -19.36
N ASN A 870 -47.43 43.54 -18.78
CA ASN A 870 -48.47 42.54 -19.04
C ASN A 870 -48.49 41.37 -18.03
N SER A 871 -49.50 41.44 -17.17
CA SER A 871 -50.46 40.39 -16.84
C SER A 871 -49.98 38.99 -16.39
N ASP A 872 -50.24 38.74 -15.10
CA ASP A 872 -51.28 37.79 -14.65
C ASP A 872 -50.90 36.34 -14.22
N TYR A 873 -51.23 36.09 -12.93
CA TYR A 873 -51.73 34.84 -12.30
C TYR A 873 -50.75 33.64 -12.18
N TYR A 874 -50.48 33.02 -11.02
CA TYR A 874 -51.26 32.79 -9.79
C TYR A 874 -50.34 32.72 -8.55
N GLU A 875 -50.76 33.36 -7.45
CA GLU A 875 -50.17 33.34 -6.11
C GLU A 875 -51.05 32.51 -5.15
N GLY A 876 -50.44 31.86 -4.15
CA GLY A 876 -51.04 31.50 -2.85
C GLY A 876 -51.73 30.12 -2.75
N TYR A 877 -51.65 29.36 -1.64
CA TYR A 877 -51.39 29.74 -0.25
C TYR A 877 -51.30 28.52 0.70
N TYR A 878 -50.53 28.69 1.80
CA TYR A 878 -50.53 28.06 3.16
C TYR A 878 -50.18 26.56 3.29
N GLU A 879 -49.02 26.19 3.87
CA GLU A 879 -48.68 26.05 5.32
C GLU A 879 -49.63 25.13 6.11
N ASP A 880 -49.13 24.04 6.72
CA ASP A 880 -48.79 23.99 8.17
C ASP A 880 -48.60 22.57 8.77
N TYR A 881 -47.62 22.47 9.69
CA TYR A 881 -47.37 21.54 10.83
C TYR A 881 -47.18 19.99 10.71
N PHE A 882 -45.90 19.58 10.87
CA PHE A 882 -45.24 18.81 11.97
C PHE A 882 -45.91 17.66 12.80
N PHE A 883 -45.08 16.61 13.04
CA PHE A 883 -45.11 15.49 14.03
C PHE A 883 -46.31 14.51 13.96
N GLY A 884 -46.21 13.19 14.11
CA GLY A 884 -45.20 12.24 14.60
C GLY A 884 -45.97 10.97 15.06
N ASP A 885 -45.30 9.81 14.98
CA ASP A 885 -45.55 8.57 15.73
C ASP A 885 -46.76 7.64 15.43
N PHE A 886 -46.37 6.43 14.99
CA PHE A 886 -46.71 5.09 15.53
C PHE A 886 -48.09 4.41 15.35
N TYR A 887 -47.94 3.11 15.05
CA TYR A 887 -48.79 1.92 15.32
C TYR A 887 -49.78 1.39 14.26
N ASP A 888 -49.43 0.18 13.79
CA ASP A 888 -50.17 -1.06 13.51
C ASP A 888 -51.46 -1.10 12.68
N GLY A 889 -51.48 -2.06 11.75
CA GLY A 889 -52.71 -2.57 11.15
C GLY A 889 -52.44 -3.65 10.09
N GLU A 890 -52.41 -4.90 10.54
CA GLU A 890 -52.52 -6.10 9.71
C GLU A 890 -53.73 -6.06 8.76
N GLY A 891 -53.62 -6.75 7.63
CA GLY A 891 -54.74 -6.96 6.70
C GLY A 891 -54.34 -7.89 5.56
N GLU A 892 -54.43 -9.19 5.82
CA GLU A 892 -54.32 -10.29 4.87
C GLU A 892 -55.35 -10.23 3.72
N SER A 893 -55.01 -10.96 2.64
CA SER A 893 -55.88 -11.77 1.77
C SER A 893 -56.47 -11.06 0.54
N ASP A 894 -56.58 -11.64 -0.65
CA ASP A 894 -56.34 -12.99 -1.17
C ASP A 894 -56.52 -12.94 -2.71
N ILE A 895 -55.91 -13.91 -3.42
CA ILE A 895 -56.43 -14.58 -4.63
C ILE A 895 -56.23 -13.96 -6.04
N ASP A 896 -55.33 -14.64 -6.76
CA ASP A 896 -55.39 -15.25 -8.10
C ASP A 896 -55.95 -14.50 -9.32
N SER A 897 -55.13 -14.43 -10.37
CA SER A 897 -55.44 -15.13 -11.62
C SER A 897 -54.18 -15.34 -12.48
N GLU A 898 -53.81 -16.61 -12.66
CA GLU A 898 -53.03 -17.12 -13.78
C GLU A 898 -53.77 -16.85 -15.11
N TYR A 899 -53.04 -16.58 -16.21
CA TYR A 899 -53.16 -17.32 -17.47
C TYR A 899 -52.17 -16.84 -18.56
N LEU A 900 -51.53 -17.85 -19.18
CA LEU A 900 -50.86 -17.95 -20.49
C LEU A 900 -49.42 -17.41 -20.58
N GLU A 901 -48.40 -18.28 -20.57
CA GLU A 901 -48.01 -19.30 -21.57
C GLU A 901 -47.36 -18.72 -22.84
N ASP A 902 -46.15 -19.22 -23.05
CA ASP A 902 -45.50 -19.56 -24.32
C ASP A 902 -44.65 -18.52 -25.07
N ASP A 903 -43.35 -18.81 -24.97
CA ASP A 903 -42.46 -19.19 -26.08
C ASP A 903 -41.42 -18.18 -26.60
N ASP A 904 -40.19 -18.71 -26.54
CA ASP A 904 -39.15 -18.67 -27.56
C ASP A 904 -38.23 -17.45 -27.65
N ASP A 905 -37.05 -17.67 -27.05
CA ASP A 905 -35.79 -17.84 -27.78
C ASP A 905 -35.08 -16.64 -28.45
N PHE A 906 -33.76 -16.71 -28.28
CA PHE A 906 -32.68 -16.28 -29.17
C PHE A 906 -31.97 -14.92 -28.93
N GLU A 907 -30.80 -15.07 -28.32
CA GLU A 907 -29.47 -14.52 -28.68
C GLU A 907 -29.38 -13.19 -29.46
N MET A 908 -28.73 -12.21 -28.83
CA MET A 908 -27.32 -11.87 -29.15
C MET A 908 -26.63 -11.16 -27.99
#